data_AF-A0A0S8GWX9-F1
#
_entry.id   AF-A0A0S8GWX9-F1
#
_cell.length_a   1.000
_cell.length_b   1.000
_cell.length_c   1.000
_cell.angle_alpha   90.00
_cell.angle_beta   90.00
_cell.angle_gamma   90.00
#
_symmetry.space_group_name_H-M   'P 1'
#
loop_
_entity.id
_entity.type
_entity.pdbx_description
1 polymer ?
#
loop_
_entity_poly.entity_id
_entity_poly.type
_entity_poly.pdbx_seq_one_letter_code
_entity_poly.pdbx_strand_id
1 'polypeptide(L)'
;MTKPITKPNKKKWYLYIIIAVVGVTAGIILAKGRLVRGEADMSSLGAYRVARQDLTISVVESGEVKTRYTTDVLCEVEESGITIVYLIDEGMILTEEDVEKGTVLVELDSAELKDEFLEKDMDINEERAEYIGALRDLEIQIEQNNSDIMAAKLDEEFALMDLKRYLGEDLAAGLIEQDELKQDLFQVEVEATVLDADPNALGEALQKLRELRNGIEKGVEDIQRADSKLAGTRKLFENKYVTKMELDADEAAYNQAERSLESRRTALQLFWDYEFIKESKQLLSNCQESKRRTARVEAMAAAKLAQAEARLDNRKNSLQREEEDWQRIKKSLDACVVRAPAPGIVLYGKENFQQRGGDRSNIIELGATVRNHQKLISIPSAHDMVVRVKVNEKWIDMVTPGQAALITLSAYPGELFTGEVYDVAAMPSAFDRRVSGSDVKVYDTMVSIDGVHPEIRDGMNAQVEIIVDKLEGVICVPVQAVASAAGKKVSYVLKADGSRQERTVEVGAYNNNFIEIKDGLEAGELVSLIMTRQAESEGQIEQQRNEMIDRALEGGRGNQPAADAEGARPMRRGRGQRMGPEEGGMPTGQRAGQRTRGEGPGGQIREPPGIRGQEQLPEQGAPQKDKGI
;
A
#
# COMPACT_ATOMS: atom_id res chain seq x y z
N MET A 1 25.70 -36.02 -132.07
CA MET A 1 26.32 -37.07 -131.24
C MET A 1 26.47 -36.56 -129.82
N THR A 2 25.71 -37.16 -128.92
CA THR A 2 25.47 -36.79 -127.52
C THR A 2 26.61 -37.25 -126.60
N LYS A 3 27.08 -36.39 -125.69
CA LYS A 3 27.91 -36.77 -124.52
C LYS A 3 27.25 -36.20 -123.26
N PRO A 4 27.01 -37.00 -122.21
CA PRO A 4 26.26 -36.57 -121.03
C PRO A 4 27.15 -35.87 -120.00
N ILE A 5 26.57 -34.88 -119.31
CA ILE A 5 27.14 -34.16 -118.16
C ILE A 5 26.92 -35.01 -116.90
N THR A 6 27.99 -35.43 -116.23
CA THR A 6 27.96 -36.17 -114.96
C THR A 6 28.10 -35.21 -113.78
N LYS A 7 27.09 -35.19 -112.89
CA LYS A 7 27.06 -34.42 -111.63
C LYS A 7 28.09 -34.97 -110.62
N PRO A 8 28.91 -34.13 -109.96
CA PRO A 8 29.77 -34.59 -108.87
C PRO A 8 29.00 -34.86 -107.57
N ASN A 9 29.46 -35.90 -106.87
CA ASN A 9 28.81 -36.63 -105.79
C ASN A 9 28.83 -35.86 -104.44
N LYS A 10 27.65 -35.47 -103.92
CA LYS A 10 27.48 -34.76 -102.64
C LYS A 10 28.05 -35.49 -101.41
N LYS A 11 28.33 -36.80 -101.50
CA LYS A 11 28.89 -37.61 -100.40
C LYS A 11 30.38 -37.41 -100.14
N LYS A 12 31.17 -36.96 -101.12
CA LYS A 12 32.63 -36.70 -100.91
C LYS A 12 32.89 -35.37 -100.22
N TRP A 13 32.02 -34.38 -100.40
CA TRP A 13 32.16 -33.06 -99.78
C TRP A 13 31.89 -33.09 -98.27
N TYR A 14 30.93 -33.91 -97.82
CA TYR A 14 30.67 -34.13 -96.39
C TYR A 14 31.88 -34.73 -95.65
N LEU A 15 32.68 -35.58 -96.31
CA LEU A 15 33.87 -36.18 -95.71
C LEU A 15 34.96 -35.13 -95.46
N TYR A 16 35.16 -34.17 -96.38
CA TYR A 16 36.11 -33.07 -96.19
C TYR A 16 35.67 -32.10 -95.09
N ILE A 17 34.36 -31.86 -94.93
CA ILE A 17 33.82 -31.03 -93.84
C ILE A 17 34.05 -31.72 -92.48
N ILE A 18 33.84 -33.03 -92.38
CA ILE A 18 34.08 -33.77 -91.12
C ILE A 18 35.57 -33.77 -90.76
N ILE A 19 36.48 -33.95 -91.74
CA ILE A 19 37.93 -33.89 -91.50
C ILE A 19 38.36 -32.48 -91.08
N ALA A 20 37.78 -31.42 -91.65
CA ALA A 20 38.03 -30.04 -91.25
C ALA A 20 37.54 -29.75 -89.83
N VAL A 21 36.36 -30.25 -89.44
CA VAL A 21 35.80 -30.06 -88.09
C VAL A 21 36.62 -30.82 -87.04
N VAL A 22 37.10 -32.03 -87.34
CA VAL A 22 37.97 -32.80 -86.43
C VAL A 22 39.37 -32.18 -86.31
N GLY A 23 39.90 -31.60 -87.40
CA GLY A 23 41.18 -30.87 -87.35
C GLY A 23 41.10 -29.58 -86.53
N VAL A 24 39.98 -28.86 -86.61
CA VAL A 24 39.76 -27.62 -85.85
C VAL A 24 39.50 -27.92 -84.36
N THR A 25 38.77 -28.98 -84.02
CA THR A 25 38.55 -29.36 -82.61
C THR A 25 39.83 -29.92 -81.97
N ALA A 26 40.63 -30.72 -82.69
CA ALA A 26 41.94 -31.16 -82.21
C ALA A 26 42.94 -30.00 -82.04
N GLY A 27 42.90 -29.00 -82.94
CA GLY A 27 43.70 -27.78 -82.83
C GLY A 27 43.32 -26.90 -81.63
N ILE A 28 42.02 -26.79 -81.30
CA ILE A 28 41.55 -26.02 -80.14
C ILE A 28 41.88 -26.75 -78.83
N ILE A 29 41.83 -28.09 -78.79
CA ILE A 29 42.19 -28.89 -77.61
C ILE A 29 43.71 -28.88 -77.37
N LEU A 30 44.53 -28.91 -78.42
CA LEU A 30 45.99 -28.79 -78.31
C LEU A 30 46.46 -27.34 -78.05
N ALA A 31 45.72 -26.33 -78.49
CA ALA A 31 45.99 -24.92 -78.17
C ALA A 31 45.54 -24.55 -76.74
N LYS A 32 44.45 -25.15 -76.22
CA LYS A 32 44.06 -25.04 -74.80
C LYS A 32 44.97 -25.82 -73.85
N GLY A 33 45.72 -26.81 -74.34
CA GLY A 33 46.70 -27.57 -73.56
C GLY A 33 48.09 -26.91 -73.44
N ARG A 34 48.33 -25.74 -74.04
CA ARG A 34 49.67 -25.10 -74.07
C ARG A 34 49.70 -23.62 -73.69
N LEU A 35 48.60 -23.08 -73.17
CA LEU A 35 48.50 -21.69 -72.69
C LEU A 35 47.73 -21.60 -71.36
N VAL A 36 48.15 -22.42 -70.40
CA VAL A 36 47.94 -22.17 -68.96
C VAL A 36 49.26 -22.55 -68.29
N ARG A 37 50.19 -21.60 -68.25
CA ARG A 37 51.43 -21.67 -67.48
C ARG A 37 51.65 -20.29 -66.87
N GLY A 38 51.28 -20.15 -65.61
CA GLY A 38 51.58 -18.96 -64.82
C GLY A 38 50.42 -18.34 -64.06
N GLU A 39 49.59 -19.13 -63.37
CA GLU A 39 48.87 -18.64 -62.19
C GLU A 39 49.01 -19.74 -61.14
N ALA A 40 50.04 -19.58 -60.32
CA ALA A 40 50.32 -20.52 -59.24
C ALA A 40 49.20 -20.42 -58.19
N ASP A 41 48.64 -21.59 -57.87
CA ASP A 41 47.86 -21.91 -56.67
C ASP A 41 48.32 -21.11 -55.44
N MET A 42 47.62 -20.00 -55.14
CA MET A 42 47.76 -19.23 -53.90
C MET A 42 46.95 -19.82 -52.73
N SER A 43 46.39 -21.03 -52.90
CA SER A 43 45.69 -21.79 -51.86
C SER A 43 46.52 -22.95 -51.28
N SER A 44 47.75 -23.16 -51.79
CA SER A 44 48.67 -24.22 -51.33
C SER A 44 49.79 -23.75 -50.39
N LEU A 45 49.93 -22.43 -50.22
CA LEU A 45 50.72 -21.78 -49.19
C LEU A 45 49.69 -21.24 -48.19
N GLY A 46 49.62 -21.75 -46.96
CA GLY A 46 48.71 -21.23 -45.92
C GLY A 46 48.98 -19.75 -45.63
N ALA A 47 48.40 -18.88 -46.46
CA ALA A 47 48.69 -17.47 -46.60
C ALA A 47 47.39 -16.71 -46.85
N TYR A 48 47.21 -15.60 -46.17
CA TYR A 48 46.06 -14.71 -46.29
C TYR A 48 46.55 -13.36 -46.81
N ARG A 49 45.84 -12.79 -47.80
CA ARG A 49 46.13 -11.44 -48.27
C ARG A 49 45.46 -10.45 -47.34
N VAL A 50 46.26 -9.63 -46.67
CA VAL A 50 45.82 -8.54 -45.80
C VAL A 50 44.92 -7.60 -46.62
N ALA A 51 43.68 -7.43 -46.19
CA ALA A 51 42.72 -6.55 -46.85
C ALA A 51 42.09 -5.62 -45.82
N ARG A 52 41.72 -4.43 -46.27
CA ARG A 52 40.80 -3.58 -45.50
C ARG A 52 39.40 -4.16 -45.66
N GLN A 53 38.79 -4.51 -44.55
CA GLN A 53 37.41 -4.97 -44.49
C GLN A 53 36.77 -4.46 -43.21
N ASP A 54 35.45 -4.40 -43.20
CA ASP A 54 34.72 -4.02 -42.01
C ASP A 54 34.78 -5.17 -41.00
N LEU A 55 35.20 -4.86 -39.77
CA LEU A 55 35.25 -5.82 -38.67
C LEU A 55 34.06 -5.56 -37.74
N THR A 56 33.04 -6.40 -37.85
CA THR A 56 31.96 -6.45 -36.88
C THR A 56 32.34 -7.39 -35.75
N ILE A 57 32.27 -6.90 -34.52
CA ILE A 57 32.46 -7.68 -33.30
C ILE A 57 31.08 -7.94 -32.75
N SER A 58 30.72 -9.21 -32.68
CA SER A 58 29.43 -9.63 -32.16
C SER A 58 29.58 -10.72 -31.11
N VAL A 59 28.66 -10.69 -30.14
CA VAL A 59 28.53 -11.68 -29.08
C VAL A 59 27.26 -12.46 -29.36
N VAL A 60 27.41 -13.75 -29.64
CA VAL A 60 26.31 -14.66 -29.95
C VAL A 60 26.01 -15.51 -28.74
N GLU A 61 24.81 -15.34 -28.17
CA GLU A 61 24.36 -16.08 -27.00
C GLU A 61 22.92 -16.58 -27.21
N SER A 62 22.57 -17.67 -26.52
CA SER A 62 21.20 -18.20 -26.52
C SER A 62 20.37 -17.54 -25.41
N GLY A 63 19.11 -17.28 -25.69
CA GLY A 63 18.15 -16.71 -24.76
C GLY A 63 16.75 -17.29 -24.90
N GLU A 64 15.86 -16.83 -24.05
CA GLU A 64 14.44 -17.16 -24.05
C GLU A 64 13.63 -15.88 -24.24
N VAL A 65 12.66 -15.90 -25.14
CA VAL A 65 11.71 -14.81 -25.30
C VAL A 65 10.84 -14.73 -24.06
N LYS A 66 10.69 -13.52 -23.53
CA LYS A 66 9.85 -13.16 -22.40
C LYS A 66 9.01 -11.97 -22.78
N THR A 67 7.80 -11.91 -22.25
CA THR A 67 7.01 -10.69 -22.32
C THR A 67 7.52 -9.66 -21.33
N ARG A 68 7.59 -8.39 -21.73
CA ARG A 68 8.04 -7.28 -20.88
C ARG A 68 7.03 -6.92 -19.80
N TYR A 69 5.76 -6.84 -20.18
CA TYR A 69 4.64 -6.52 -19.28
C TYR A 69 3.62 -7.63 -19.27
N THR A 70 3.44 -8.21 -18.09
CA THR A 70 2.39 -9.21 -17.83
C THR A 70 1.43 -8.61 -16.83
N THR A 71 0.16 -8.54 -17.21
CA THR A 71 -0.91 -8.12 -16.30
C THR A 71 -1.51 -9.35 -15.66
N ASP A 72 -1.29 -9.53 -14.37
CA ASP A 72 -1.91 -10.60 -13.60
C ASP A 72 -3.26 -10.14 -13.06
N VAL A 73 -4.29 -10.93 -13.30
CA VAL A 73 -5.65 -10.72 -12.83
C VAL A 73 -5.88 -11.64 -11.64
N LEU A 74 -6.06 -11.04 -10.47
CA LEU A 74 -6.26 -11.73 -9.21
C LEU A 74 -7.75 -11.74 -8.85
N CYS A 75 -8.16 -12.74 -8.07
CA CYS A 75 -9.47 -12.72 -7.42
C CYS A 75 -9.47 -11.67 -6.30
N GLU A 76 -10.34 -10.68 -6.37
CA GLU A 76 -10.52 -9.65 -5.33
C GLU A 76 -11.74 -9.90 -4.43
N VAL A 77 -12.47 -11.00 -4.66
CA VAL A 77 -13.61 -11.39 -3.83
C VAL A 77 -13.09 -11.84 -2.46
N GLU A 78 -13.58 -11.20 -1.40
CA GLU A 78 -13.15 -11.52 -0.03
C GLU A 78 -13.63 -12.88 0.46
N GLU A 79 -14.80 -13.32 0.00
CA GLU A 79 -15.36 -14.62 0.34
C GLU A 79 -14.53 -15.76 -0.23
N SER A 80 -14.17 -16.71 0.64
CA SER A 80 -13.49 -17.92 0.22
C SER A 80 -14.49 -18.94 -0.29
N GLY A 81 -14.20 -19.57 -1.44
CA GLY A 81 -15.01 -20.69 -1.92
C GLY A 81 -16.06 -20.32 -2.97
N ILE A 82 -16.04 -19.09 -3.46
CA ILE A 82 -16.84 -18.69 -4.63
C ILE A 82 -16.43 -19.52 -5.86
N THR A 83 -17.39 -19.93 -6.67
CA THR A 83 -17.15 -20.80 -7.83
C THR A 83 -17.11 -20.02 -9.13
N ILE A 84 -16.34 -20.52 -10.11
CA ILE A 84 -16.29 -19.94 -11.46
C ILE A 84 -17.48 -20.44 -12.28
N VAL A 85 -18.34 -19.52 -12.73
CA VAL A 85 -19.50 -19.79 -13.59
C VAL A 85 -19.14 -19.65 -15.07
N TYR A 86 -18.30 -18.67 -15.39
CA TYR A 86 -17.82 -18.43 -16.75
C TYR A 86 -16.31 -18.20 -16.74
N LEU A 87 -15.64 -18.75 -17.76
CA LEU A 87 -14.22 -18.61 -17.98
C LEU A 87 -13.98 -18.51 -19.49
N ILE A 88 -13.25 -17.48 -19.90
CA ILE A 88 -12.83 -17.27 -21.29
C ILE A 88 -11.78 -18.31 -21.70
N ASP A 89 -11.76 -18.72 -22.97
CA ASP A 89 -10.86 -19.76 -23.44
C ASP A 89 -9.36 -19.38 -23.34
N GLU A 90 -8.53 -20.30 -22.82
CA GLU A 90 -7.07 -20.13 -22.76
C GLU A 90 -6.47 -19.99 -24.16
N GLY A 91 -5.56 -19.04 -24.34
CA GLY A 91 -4.89 -18.74 -25.61
C GLY A 91 -5.62 -17.73 -26.50
N MET A 92 -6.80 -17.22 -26.08
CA MET A 92 -7.48 -16.14 -26.79
C MET A 92 -6.63 -14.85 -26.75
N ILE A 93 -6.54 -14.17 -27.89
CA ILE A 93 -5.84 -12.88 -28.01
C ILE A 93 -6.86 -11.76 -27.82
N LEU A 94 -6.68 -10.96 -26.78
CA LEU A 94 -7.44 -9.76 -26.48
C LEU A 94 -6.85 -8.57 -27.23
N THR A 95 -7.66 -7.95 -28.08
CA THR A 95 -7.30 -6.70 -28.76
C THR A 95 -7.66 -5.47 -27.93
N GLU A 96 -7.17 -4.29 -28.29
CA GLU A 96 -7.57 -3.03 -27.63
C GLU A 96 -9.09 -2.81 -27.70
N GLU A 97 -9.73 -3.18 -28.82
CA GLU A 97 -11.19 -3.09 -28.95
C GLU A 97 -11.93 -3.99 -27.95
N ASP A 98 -11.38 -5.16 -27.64
CA ASP A 98 -12.00 -6.11 -26.70
C ASP A 98 -11.90 -5.61 -25.25
N VAL A 99 -10.84 -4.87 -24.94
CA VAL A 99 -10.67 -4.17 -23.66
C VAL A 99 -11.66 -3.00 -23.56
N GLU A 100 -11.80 -2.19 -24.62
CA GLU A 100 -12.77 -1.08 -24.64
C GLU A 100 -14.22 -1.56 -24.54
N LYS A 101 -14.56 -2.69 -25.16
CA LYS A 101 -15.87 -3.35 -25.03
C LYS A 101 -16.10 -3.96 -23.64
N GLY A 102 -15.05 -4.02 -22.80
CA GLY A 102 -15.11 -4.58 -21.46
C GLY A 102 -15.36 -6.09 -21.47
N THR A 103 -14.68 -6.83 -22.35
CA THR A 103 -14.84 -8.29 -22.47
C THR A 103 -14.65 -8.96 -21.11
N VAL A 104 -15.61 -9.82 -20.75
CA VAL A 104 -15.59 -10.58 -19.50
C VAL A 104 -14.61 -11.74 -19.64
N LEU A 105 -13.70 -11.87 -18.68
CA LEU A 105 -12.72 -12.95 -18.64
C LEU A 105 -13.15 -14.07 -17.69
N VAL A 106 -13.66 -13.70 -16.52
CA VAL A 106 -14.15 -14.63 -15.50
C VAL A 106 -15.44 -14.06 -14.92
N GLU A 107 -16.45 -14.92 -14.76
CA GLU A 107 -17.63 -14.62 -13.94
C GLU A 107 -17.68 -15.61 -12.79
N LEU A 108 -17.76 -15.08 -11.58
CA LEU A 108 -17.89 -15.82 -10.34
C LEU A 108 -19.36 -15.88 -9.92
N ASP A 109 -19.74 -16.94 -9.22
CA ASP A 109 -21.11 -17.12 -8.74
C ASP A 109 -21.47 -16.02 -7.73
N SER A 110 -22.34 -15.11 -8.17
CA SER A 110 -22.74 -13.91 -7.41
C SER A 110 -24.10 -14.06 -6.72
N ALA A 111 -24.75 -15.23 -6.79
CA ALA A 111 -26.10 -15.38 -6.25
C ALA A 111 -26.16 -15.09 -4.74
N GLU A 112 -25.28 -15.73 -3.95
CA GLU A 112 -25.23 -15.54 -2.49
C GLU A 112 -24.82 -14.09 -2.13
N LEU A 113 -23.81 -13.54 -2.79
CA LEU A 113 -23.36 -12.16 -2.60
C LEU A 113 -24.41 -11.11 -2.97
N LYS A 114 -25.27 -11.38 -3.97
CA LYS A 114 -26.38 -10.49 -4.34
C LYS A 114 -27.45 -10.47 -3.25
N ASP A 115 -27.78 -11.62 -2.69
CA ASP A 115 -28.75 -11.72 -1.61
C ASP A 115 -28.21 -11.03 -0.35
N GLU A 116 -26.94 -11.24 0.00
CA GLU A 116 -26.27 -10.55 1.11
C GLU A 116 -26.18 -9.03 0.87
N PHE A 117 -25.86 -8.59 -0.35
CA PHE A 117 -25.86 -7.17 -0.71
C PHE A 117 -27.23 -6.54 -0.55
N LEU A 118 -28.30 -7.22 -0.95
CA LEU A 118 -29.68 -6.73 -0.79
C LEU A 118 -30.06 -6.64 0.69
N GLU A 119 -29.72 -7.64 1.50
CA GLU A 119 -29.92 -7.60 2.95
C GLU A 119 -29.18 -6.41 3.57
N LYS A 120 -27.92 -6.22 3.21
CA LYS A 120 -27.12 -5.08 3.69
C LYS A 120 -27.57 -3.73 3.19
N ASP A 121 -28.13 -3.65 1.98
CA ASP A 121 -28.76 -2.43 1.47
C ASP A 121 -30.05 -2.10 2.25
N MET A 122 -30.78 -3.11 2.73
CA MET A 122 -31.93 -2.88 3.61
C MET A 122 -31.47 -2.43 5.00
N ASP A 123 -30.48 -3.09 5.60
CA ASP A 123 -29.92 -2.74 6.91
C ASP A 123 -29.41 -1.28 6.94
N ILE A 124 -28.63 -0.87 5.93
CA ILE A 124 -28.10 0.49 5.88
C ILE A 124 -29.21 1.54 5.72
N ASN A 125 -30.28 1.22 4.97
CA ASN A 125 -31.41 2.11 4.81
C ASN A 125 -32.22 2.24 6.12
N GLU A 126 -32.33 1.15 6.90
CA GLU A 126 -32.91 1.16 8.24
C GLU A 126 -32.07 2.03 9.21
N GLU A 127 -30.76 1.79 9.30
CA GLU A 127 -29.85 2.58 10.15
C GLU A 127 -29.80 4.06 9.73
N ARG A 128 -29.89 4.37 8.42
CA ARG A 128 -30.03 5.75 7.93
C ARG A 128 -31.32 6.40 8.44
N ALA A 129 -32.44 5.66 8.44
CA ALA A 129 -33.70 6.15 8.98
C ALA A 129 -33.61 6.39 10.49
N GLU A 130 -32.96 5.49 11.25
CA GLU A 130 -32.74 5.65 12.68
C GLU A 130 -31.80 6.83 13.02
N TYR A 131 -30.75 7.05 12.23
CA TYR A 131 -29.87 8.22 12.34
C TYR A 131 -30.64 9.53 12.10
N ILE A 132 -31.47 9.59 11.05
CA ILE A 132 -32.34 10.74 10.78
C ILE A 132 -33.35 10.94 11.92
N GLY A 133 -33.88 9.85 12.48
CA GLY A 133 -34.72 9.89 13.67
C GLY A 133 -34.00 10.53 14.86
N ALA A 134 -32.79 10.08 15.17
CA ALA A 134 -31.98 10.63 16.25
C ALA A 134 -31.59 12.11 16.03
N LEU A 135 -31.34 12.53 14.79
CA LEU A 135 -31.11 13.94 14.44
C LEU A 135 -32.34 14.81 14.78
N ARG A 136 -33.53 14.34 14.38
CA ARG A 136 -34.79 15.03 14.67
C ARG A 136 -35.08 15.06 16.17
N ASP A 137 -34.81 13.96 16.88
CA ASP A 137 -34.98 13.90 18.34
C ASP A 137 -34.06 14.89 19.05
N LEU A 138 -32.81 15.07 18.59
CA LEU A 138 -31.90 16.09 19.11
C LEU A 138 -32.46 17.50 18.87
N GLU A 139 -32.95 17.79 17.67
CA GLU A 139 -33.56 19.09 17.34
C GLU A 139 -34.79 19.37 18.21
N ILE A 140 -35.68 18.40 18.36
CA ILE A 140 -36.83 18.49 19.26
C ILE A 140 -36.39 18.72 20.70
N GLN A 141 -35.34 18.03 21.17
CA GLN A 141 -34.82 18.18 22.53
C GLN A 141 -34.25 19.58 22.77
N ILE A 142 -33.57 20.17 21.78
CA ILE A 142 -33.08 21.56 21.85
C ILE A 142 -34.25 22.53 22.00
N GLU A 143 -35.27 22.42 21.15
CA GLU A 143 -36.43 23.29 21.18
C GLU A 143 -37.24 23.16 22.48
N GLN A 144 -37.42 21.93 22.97
CA GLN A 144 -38.06 21.68 24.27
C GLN A 144 -37.26 22.25 25.43
N ASN A 145 -35.94 22.03 25.45
CA ASN A 145 -35.06 22.59 26.48
C ASN A 145 -35.10 24.12 26.48
N ASN A 146 -35.05 24.74 25.31
CA ASN A 146 -35.15 26.19 25.17
C ASN A 146 -36.50 26.70 25.70
N SER A 147 -37.60 26.04 25.35
CA SER A 147 -38.94 26.37 25.82
C SER A 147 -39.07 26.24 27.34
N ASP A 148 -38.57 25.15 27.91
CA ASP A 148 -38.60 24.89 29.36
C ASP A 148 -37.76 25.93 30.14
N ILE A 149 -36.56 26.26 29.64
CA ILE A 149 -35.69 27.28 30.24
C ILE A 149 -36.33 28.66 30.16
N MET A 150 -36.92 29.02 29.01
CA MET A 150 -37.61 30.30 28.85
C MET A 150 -38.79 30.42 29.80
N ALA A 151 -39.61 29.37 29.94
CA ALA A 151 -40.72 29.36 30.88
C ALA A 151 -40.23 29.54 32.34
N ALA A 152 -39.17 28.84 32.74
CA ALA A 152 -38.61 28.98 34.08
C ALA A 152 -38.02 30.38 34.35
N LYS A 153 -37.32 30.97 33.36
CA LYS A 153 -36.79 32.34 33.46
C LYS A 153 -37.88 33.39 33.57
N LEU A 154 -38.98 33.21 32.85
CA LEU A 154 -40.12 34.11 32.89
C LEU A 154 -40.86 34.00 34.24
N ASP A 155 -41.00 32.80 34.81
CA ASP A 155 -41.49 32.59 36.17
C ASP A 155 -40.59 33.28 37.22
N GLU A 156 -39.26 33.21 37.07
CA GLU A 156 -38.29 33.89 37.92
C GLU A 156 -38.40 35.41 37.80
N GLU A 157 -38.52 35.92 36.59
CA GLU A 157 -38.68 37.35 36.32
C GLU A 157 -39.98 37.89 36.93
N PHE A 158 -41.09 37.17 36.79
CA PHE A 158 -42.36 37.57 37.43
C PHE A 158 -42.28 37.55 38.96
N ALA A 159 -41.66 36.54 39.56
CA ALA A 159 -41.46 36.50 41.00
C ALA A 159 -40.59 37.68 41.50
N LEU A 160 -39.57 38.05 40.72
CA LEU A 160 -38.75 39.24 40.99
C LEU A 160 -39.55 40.54 40.83
N MET A 161 -40.37 40.66 39.79
CA MET A 161 -41.25 41.82 39.58
C MET A 161 -42.26 41.99 40.71
N ASP A 162 -42.84 40.90 41.22
CA ASP A 162 -43.76 40.95 42.36
C ASP A 162 -43.05 41.41 43.65
N LEU A 163 -41.82 40.94 43.89
CA LEU A 163 -41.01 41.40 45.03
C LEU A 163 -40.68 42.90 44.92
N LYS A 164 -40.24 43.35 43.74
CA LYS A 164 -39.94 44.76 43.47
C LYS A 164 -41.18 45.64 43.56
N ARG A 165 -42.33 45.18 43.07
CA ARG A 165 -43.60 45.88 43.15
C ARG A 165 -44.02 46.11 44.60
N TYR A 166 -43.80 45.12 45.47
CA TYR A 166 -44.15 45.22 46.89
C TYR A 166 -43.19 46.12 47.68
N LEU A 167 -41.88 45.90 47.54
CA LEU A 167 -40.84 46.55 48.36
C LEU A 167 -40.27 47.85 47.79
N GLY A 168 -40.39 48.08 46.48
CA GLY A 168 -39.61 49.05 45.73
C GLY A 168 -38.29 48.46 45.21
N GLU A 169 -37.69 49.09 44.20
CA GLU A 169 -36.50 48.55 43.53
C GLU A 169 -35.28 48.43 44.44
N ASP A 170 -34.99 49.47 45.24
CA ASP A 170 -33.78 49.54 46.07
C ASP A 170 -33.79 48.52 47.22
N LEU A 171 -34.92 48.39 47.92
CA LEU A 171 -35.08 47.45 49.04
C LEU A 171 -35.11 46.00 48.56
N ALA A 172 -35.74 45.74 47.41
CA ALA A 172 -35.72 44.42 46.81
C ALA A 172 -34.31 44.02 46.38
N ALA A 173 -33.54 44.92 45.75
CA ALA A 173 -32.15 44.66 45.35
C ALA A 173 -31.26 44.33 46.56
N GLY A 174 -31.36 45.11 47.64
CA GLY A 174 -30.59 44.87 48.87
C GLY A 174 -30.89 43.53 49.54
N LEU A 175 -32.14 43.03 49.46
CA LEU A 175 -32.52 41.73 50.02
C LEU A 175 -32.07 40.54 49.16
N ILE A 176 -31.92 40.74 47.84
CA ILE A 176 -31.43 39.71 46.92
C ILE A 176 -29.91 39.55 47.04
N GLU A 177 -29.16 40.64 47.23
CA GLU A 177 -27.69 40.61 47.36
C GLU A 177 -27.19 40.00 48.67
N GLN A 178 -27.97 40.09 49.76
CA GLN A 178 -27.60 39.52 51.06
C GLN A 178 -27.89 38.01 51.14
N ASP A 179 -27.45 37.28 50.12
CA ASP A 179 -27.78 35.90 49.70
C ASP A 179 -27.68 34.81 50.79
N GLU A 180 -27.26 35.12 52.02
CA GLU A 180 -27.09 34.11 53.07
C GLU A 180 -27.00 34.76 54.45
N LEU A 181 -27.77 34.23 55.42
CA LEU A 181 -27.63 34.47 56.86
C LEU A 181 -27.89 35.89 57.38
N LYS A 182 -29.17 36.18 57.67
CA LYS A 182 -29.61 36.76 58.97
C LYS A 182 -31.14 36.86 58.96
N GLN A 183 -31.79 35.97 59.71
CA GLN A 183 -33.24 36.00 59.98
C GLN A 183 -33.71 37.28 60.70
N ASP A 184 -32.77 38.14 61.13
CA ASP A 184 -33.01 39.29 62.00
C ASP A 184 -33.06 40.65 61.29
N LEU A 185 -32.92 40.72 59.96
CA LEU A 185 -32.84 41.99 59.22
C LEU A 185 -34.18 42.66 58.92
N PHE A 186 -35.33 42.07 59.27
CA PHE A 186 -36.62 42.72 59.05
C PHE A 186 -36.89 43.89 60.00
N GLN A 187 -36.00 44.14 60.98
CA GLN A 187 -35.90 45.43 61.66
C GLN A 187 -35.09 46.42 60.82
N VAL A 188 -35.44 46.58 59.54
CA VAL A 188 -35.06 47.83 58.87
C VAL A 188 -35.96 48.87 59.51
N GLU A 189 -35.39 49.69 60.40
CA GLU A 189 -35.93 51.02 60.63
C GLU A 189 -36.05 51.64 59.24
N VAL A 190 -37.26 51.62 58.67
CA VAL A 190 -37.59 52.47 57.53
C VAL A 190 -37.51 53.87 58.11
N GLU A 191 -36.28 54.38 58.11
CA GLU A 191 -35.96 55.71 58.54
C GLU A 191 -36.93 56.65 57.81
N ALA A 192 -37.45 57.62 58.55
CA ALA A 192 -38.44 58.56 58.05
C ALA A 192 -38.02 59.26 56.74
N THR A 193 -36.73 59.24 56.40
CA THR A 193 -36.12 59.73 55.17
C THR A 193 -36.55 58.97 53.90
N VAL A 194 -36.84 57.66 53.97
CA VAL A 194 -37.30 56.86 52.82
C VAL A 194 -38.73 57.22 52.41
N LEU A 195 -39.54 57.72 53.35
CA LEU A 195 -40.92 58.15 53.12
C LEU A 195 -41.03 59.54 52.49
N ASP A 196 -39.95 60.33 52.52
CA ASP A 196 -39.87 61.64 51.85
C ASP A 196 -39.30 61.53 50.42
N ALA A 197 -38.90 60.32 50.00
CA ALA A 197 -38.46 60.04 48.65
C ALA A 197 -39.61 60.05 47.63
N ASP A 198 -39.24 60.17 46.35
CA ASP A 198 -40.11 60.41 45.20
C ASP A 198 -41.41 59.56 45.24
N PRO A 199 -42.62 60.14 45.08
CA PRO A 199 -43.90 59.44 45.20
C PRO A 199 -44.05 58.21 44.30
N ASN A 200 -43.32 58.16 43.19
CA ASN A 200 -43.35 57.07 42.21
C ASN A 200 -42.32 55.96 42.47
N ALA A 201 -41.39 56.14 43.41
CA ALA A 201 -40.36 55.16 43.76
C ALA A 201 -40.78 54.19 44.86
N LEU A 202 -41.95 54.42 45.47
CA LEU A 202 -42.43 53.70 46.65
C LEU A 202 -43.28 52.49 46.22
N GLY A 203 -42.83 51.28 46.56
CA GLY A 203 -43.59 50.04 46.36
C GLY A 203 -44.91 50.00 47.13
N GLU A 204 -45.75 49.00 46.86
CA GLU A 204 -47.10 48.86 47.46
C GLU A 204 -47.08 48.88 49.00
N ALA A 205 -46.06 48.27 49.62
CA ALA A 205 -45.90 48.25 51.07
C ALA A 205 -45.67 49.66 51.64
N LEU A 206 -44.83 50.45 50.96
CA LEU A 206 -44.50 51.82 51.37
C LEU A 206 -45.68 52.77 51.15
N GLN A 207 -46.49 52.55 50.10
CA GLN A 207 -47.74 53.28 49.88
C GLN A 207 -48.75 53.01 51.01
N LYS A 208 -49.00 51.74 51.36
CA LYS A 208 -49.86 51.36 52.49
C LYS A 208 -49.37 51.98 53.80
N LEU A 209 -48.07 51.98 54.03
CA LEU A 209 -47.48 52.57 55.24
C LEU A 209 -47.73 54.09 55.30
N ARG A 210 -47.56 54.79 54.17
CA ARG A 210 -47.87 56.22 54.07
C ARG A 210 -49.35 56.49 54.33
N GLU A 211 -50.27 55.67 53.82
CA GLU A 211 -51.71 55.79 54.09
C GLU A 211 -52.04 55.62 55.58
N LEU A 212 -51.49 54.59 56.24
CA LEU A 212 -51.69 54.35 57.67
C LEU A 212 -51.15 55.51 58.52
N ARG A 213 -49.97 56.04 58.17
CA ARG A 213 -49.37 57.19 58.86
C ARG A 213 -50.19 58.47 58.69
N ASN A 214 -50.63 58.77 57.47
CA ASN A 214 -51.53 59.89 57.19
C ASN A 214 -52.86 59.74 57.94
N GLY A 215 -53.36 58.51 58.11
CA GLY A 215 -54.54 58.20 58.90
C GLY A 215 -54.35 58.53 60.39
N ILE A 216 -53.18 58.21 60.95
CA ILE A 216 -52.83 58.57 62.33
C ILE A 216 -52.74 60.08 62.50
N GLU A 217 -52.09 60.78 61.57
CA GLU A 217 -51.96 62.24 61.61
C GLU A 217 -53.33 62.93 61.64
N LYS A 218 -54.24 62.56 60.72
CA LYS A 218 -55.64 63.03 60.75
C LYS A 218 -56.36 62.68 62.06
N GLY A 219 -56.05 61.53 62.66
CA GLY A 219 -56.66 61.10 63.92
C GLY A 219 -56.18 61.94 65.11
N VAL A 220 -54.91 62.35 65.09
CA VAL A 220 -54.36 63.30 66.06
C VAL A 220 -55.05 64.66 65.92
N GLU A 221 -55.26 65.15 64.70
CA GLU A 221 -56.01 66.38 64.44
C GLU A 221 -57.48 66.28 64.92
N ASP A 222 -58.13 65.13 64.72
CA ASP A 222 -59.50 64.87 65.19
C ASP A 222 -59.58 64.96 66.73
N ILE A 223 -58.64 64.33 67.44
CA ILE A 223 -58.53 64.41 68.90
C ILE A 223 -58.26 65.84 69.35
N GLN A 224 -57.31 66.54 68.74
CA GLN A 224 -57.00 67.93 69.10
C GLN A 224 -58.23 68.84 68.96
N ARG A 225 -59.03 68.64 67.90
CA ARG A 225 -60.29 69.36 67.69
C ARG A 225 -61.34 68.99 68.75
N ALA A 226 -61.47 67.72 69.12
CA ALA A 226 -62.41 67.26 70.14
C ALA A 226 -62.00 67.74 71.55
N ASP A 227 -60.71 67.68 71.90
CA ASP A 227 -60.16 68.14 73.17
C ASP A 227 -60.33 69.66 73.35
N SER A 228 -60.03 70.44 72.30
CA SER A 228 -60.23 71.89 72.32
C SER A 228 -61.70 72.26 72.58
N LYS A 229 -62.65 71.50 72.02
CA LYS A 229 -64.10 71.68 72.26
C LYS A 229 -64.48 71.29 73.69
N LEU A 230 -64.07 70.10 74.14
CA LEU A 230 -64.31 69.59 75.49
C LEU A 230 -63.76 70.54 76.58
N ALA A 231 -62.55 71.07 76.39
CA ALA A 231 -61.94 72.03 77.30
C ALA A 231 -62.75 73.34 77.37
N GLY A 232 -63.32 73.77 76.24
CA GLY A 232 -64.24 74.89 76.17
C GLY A 232 -65.55 74.62 76.91
N THR A 233 -66.22 73.50 76.63
CA THR A 233 -67.50 73.13 77.25
C THR A 233 -67.37 72.80 78.74
N ARG A 234 -66.25 72.21 79.19
CA ARG A 234 -65.94 71.99 80.61
C ARG A 234 -65.88 73.31 81.39
N LYS A 235 -65.18 74.33 80.88
CA LYS A 235 -65.14 75.67 81.49
C LYS A 235 -66.52 76.34 81.54
N LEU A 236 -67.34 76.15 80.51
CA LEU A 236 -68.70 76.70 80.48
C LEU A 236 -69.64 75.98 81.45
N PHE A 237 -69.47 74.68 81.64
CA PHE A 237 -70.22 73.87 82.61
C PHE A 237 -69.89 74.26 84.06
N GLU A 238 -68.61 74.46 84.40
CA GLU A 238 -68.18 74.96 85.71
C GLU A 238 -68.81 76.31 86.06
N ASN A 239 -68.97 77.16 85.05
CA ASN A 239 -69.63 78.46 85.16
C ASN A 239 -71.18 78.39 85.03
N LYS A 240 -71.77 77.19 84.97
CA LYS A 240 -73.22 76.91 84.86
C LYS A 240 -73.92 77.42 83.59
N TYR A 241 -73.18 77.58 82.48
CA TYR A 241 -73.72 78.03 81.19
C TYR A 241 -74.12 76.90 80.22
N VAL A 242 -73.78 75.64 80.53
CA VAL A 242 -73.97 74.46 79.67
C VAL A 242 -74.60 73.33 80.49
N THR A 243 -75.40 72.48 79.83
CA THR A 243 -76.09 71.34 80.48
C THR A 243 -75.17 70.12 80.62
N LYS A 244 -75.50 69.23 81.57
CA LYS A 244 -74.74 67.98 81.73
C LYS A 244 -74.77 67.10 80.47
N MET A 245 -75.88 67.09 79.73
CA MET A 245 -76.00 66.33 78.49
C MET A 245 -75.04 66.80 77.39
N GLU A 246 -74.80 68.11 77.29
CA GLU A 246 -73.84 68.67 76.32
C GLU A 246 -72.39 68.33 76.69
N LEU A 247 -72.05 68.39 77.99
CA LEU A 247 -70.72 67.95 78.46
C LEU A 247 -70.50 66.45 78.20
N ASP A 248 -71.47 65.60 78.55
CA ASP A 248 -71.40 64.15 78.36
C ASP A 248 -71.30 63.80 76.85
N ALA A 249 -71.91 64.59 75.96
CA ALA A 249 -71.85 64.40 74.50
C ALA A 249 -70.46 64.75 73.93
N ASP A 250 -69.86 65.87 74.34
CA ASP A 250 -68.49 66.23 73.93
C ASP A 250 -67.46 65.25 74.51
N GLU A 251 -67.67 64.77 75.75
CA GLU A 251 -66.82 63.75 76.37
C GLU A 251 -66.92 62.41 75.61
N ALA A 252 -68.12 62.00 75.20
CA ALA A 252 -68.30 60.85 74.33
C ALA A 252 -67.62 61.03 72.96
N ALA A 253 -67.66 62.23 72.39
CA ALA A 253 -67.00 62.55 71.12
C ALA A 253 -65.47 62.50 71.22
N TYR A 254 -64.89 63.02 72.31
CA TYR A 254 -63.46 62.87 72.61
C TYR A 254 -63.08 61.39 72.74
N ASN A 255 -63.80 60.64 73.56
CA ASN A 255 -63.56 59.21 73.77
C ASN A 255 -63.70 58.39 72.46
N GLN A 256 -64.59 58.79 71.56
CA GLN A 256 -64.73 58.18 70.23
C GLN A 256 -63.51 58.49 69.34
N ALA A 257 -63.05 59.75 69.32
CA ALA A 257 -61.86 60.15 68.58
C ALA A 257 -60.60 59.45 69.10
N GLU A 258 -60.47 59.32 70.42
CA GLU A 258 -59.38 58.60 71.09
C GLU A 258 -59.34 57.13 70.69
N ARG A 259 -60.47 56.41 70.81
CA ARG A 259 -60.59 55.02 70.34
C ARG A 259 -60.32 54.86 68.85
N SER A 260 -60.70 55.85 68.04
CA SER A 260 -60.41 55.85 66.61
C SER A 260 -58.91 55.96 66.34
N LEU A 261 -58.19 56.85 67.02
CA LEU A 261 -56.73 56.96 66.90
C LEU A 261 -56.03 55.69 67.39
N GLU A 262 -56.46 55.13 68.51
CA GLU A 262 -55.90 53.90 69.06
C GLU A 262 -56.06 52.73 68.09
N SER A 263 -57.24 52.62 67.45
CA SER A 263 -57.48 51.65 66.37
C SER A 263 -56.54 51.86 65.18
N ARG A 264 -56.31 53.10 64.73
CA ARG A 264 -55.37 53.42 63.63
C ARG A 264 -53.92 53.10 64.00
N ARG A 265 -53.50 53.38 65.25
CA ARG A 265 -52.18 53.02 65.78
C ARG A 265 -51.99 51.51 65.83
N THR A 266 -53.00 50.79 66.32
CA THR A 266 -53.01 49.33 66.34
C THR A 266 -52.90 48.76 64.93
N ALA A 267 -53.59 49.34 63.95
CA ALA A 267 -53.51 48.93 62.55
C ALA A 267 -52.09 49.12 61.97
N LEU A 268 -51.44 50.27 62.22
CA LEU A 268 -50.04 50.48 61.82
C LEU A 268 -49.09 49.47 62.45
N GLN A 269 -49.30 49.17 63.74
CA GLN A 269 -48.48 48.20 64.46
C GLN A 269 -48.67 46.78 63.91
N LEU A 270 -49.91 46.35 63.66
CA LEU A 270 -50.21 45.04 63.06
C LEU A 270 -49.61 44.89 61.66
N PHE A 271 -49.64 45.97 60.86
CA PHE A 271 -49.01 45.98 59.55
C PHE A 271 -47.49 45.74 59.66
N TRP A 272 -46.82 46.47 60.55
CA TRP A 272 -45.37 46.34 60.76
C TRP A 272 -44.96 44.99 61.34
N ASP A 273 -45.64 44.55 62.41
CA ASP A 273 -45.25 43.37 63.17
C ASP A 273 -45.55 42.07 62.40
N TYR A 274 -46.58 42.08 61.53
CA TYR A 274 -47.07 40.86 60.88
C TYR A 274 -47.19 40.96 59.37
N GLU A 275 -48.03 41.87 58.83
CA GLU A 275 -48.37 41.85 57.39
C GLU A 275 -47.15 42.08 56.52
N PHE A 276 -46.38 43.14 56.80
CA PHE A 276 -45.20 43.51 56.04
C PHE A 276 -44.13 42.40 56.04
N ILE A 277 -43.79 41.90 57.22
CA ILE A 277 -42.76 40.86 57.38
C ILE A 277 -43.20 39.57 56.70
N LYS A 278 -44.47 39.19 56.85
CA LYS A 278 -45.01 37.96 56.27
C LYS A 278 -45.02 38.03 54.75
N GLU A 279 -45.60 39.07 54.15
CA GLU A 279 -45.68 39.21 52.69
C GLU A 279 -44.29 39.32 52.06
N SER A 280 -43.39 40.12 52.65
CA SER A 280 -42.02 40.24 52.16
C SER A 280 -41.26 38.91 52.18
N LYS A 281 -41.36 38.14 53.28
CA LYS A 281 -40.73 36.82 53.38
C LYS A 281 -41.31 35.83 52.38
N GLN A 282 -42.63 35.86 52.16
CA GLN A 282 -43.27 34.99 51.17
C GLN A 282 -42.80 35.30 49.75
N LEU A 283 -42.78 36.58 49.36
CA LEU A 283 -42.31 36.99 48.03
C LEU A 283 -40.82 36.70 47.82
N LEU A 284 -39.98 36.93 48.84
CA LEU A 284 -38.56 36.59 48.78
C LEU A 284 -38.35 35.08 48.64
N SER A 285 -39.06 34.27 49.43
CA SER A 285 -39.02 32.80 49.33
C SER A 285 -39.43 32.34 47.94
N ASN A 286 -40.51 32.88 47.38
CA ASN A 286 -40.98 32.56 46.03
C ASN A 286 -39.93 32.92 44.98
N CYS A 287 -39.32 34.11 45.08
CA CYS A 287 -38.26 34.54 44.16
C CYS A 287 -37.04 33.60 44.22
N GLN A 288 -36.61 33.21 45.43
CA GLN A 288 -35.48 32.28 45.62
C GLN A 288 -35.81 30.87 45.12
N GLU A 289 -37.03 30.38 45.35
CA GLU A 289 -37.50 29.10 44.86
C GLU A 289 -37.56 29.07 43.32
N SER A 290 -38.08 30.14 42.69
CA SER A 290 -38.08 30.28 41.24
C SER A 290 -36.66 30.28 40.67
N LYS A 291 -35.73 31.05 41.25
CA LYS A 291 -34.31 31.06 40.84
C LYS A 291 -33.66 29.67 40.94
N ARG A 292 -33.90 28.96 42.05
CA ARG A 292 -33.43 27.57 42.23
C ARG A 292 -34.08 26.62 41.23
N ARG A 293 -35.35 26.84 40.89
CA ARG A 293 -36.08 26.06 39.88
C ARG A 293 -35.48 26.28 38.50
N THR A 294 -35.19 27.52 38.09
CA THR A 294 -34.50 27.85 36.83
C THR A 294 -33.16 27.10 36.73
N ALA A 295 -32.32 27.19 37.76
CA ALA A 295 -31.03 26.50 37.77
C ALA A 295 -31.17 24.97 37.65
N ARG A 296 -32.19 24.37 38.28
CA ARG A 296 -32.49 22.94 38.14
C ARG A 296 -32.93 22.59 36.72
N VAL A 297 -33.78 23.41 36.09
CA VAL A 297 -34.25 23.20 34.72
C VAL A 297 -33.09 23.31 33.74
N GLU A 298 -32.21 24.30 33.88
CA GLU A 298 -31.01 24.45 33.05
C GLU A 298 -30.07 23.24 33.18
N ALA A 299 -29.83 22.76 34.41
CA ALA A 299 -29.01 21.56 34.63
C ALA A 299 -29.65 20.29 34.03
N MET A 300 -30.97 20.13 34.15
CA MET A 300 -31.70 19.02 33.52
C MET A 300 -31.67 19.10 32.00
N ALA A 301 -31.83 20.30 31.44
CA ALA A 301 -31.76 20.54 29.99
C ALA A 301 -30.39 20.16 29.43
N ALA A 302 -29.31 20.60 30.09
CA ALA A 302 -27.95 20.21 29.71
C ALA A 302 -27.75 18.68 29.75
N ALA A 303 -28.25 18.01 30.79
CA ALA A 303 -28.17 16.55 30.87
C ALA A 303 -28.98 15.84 29.78
N LYS A 304 -30.20 16.31 29.47
CA LYS A 304 -31.02 15.76 28.37
C LYS A 304 -30.38 15.98 27.00
N LEU A 305 -29.78 17.15 26.77
CA LEU A 305 -29.05 17.47 25.54
C LEU A 305 -27.89 16.49 25.35
N ALA A 306 -27.04 16.34 26.37
CA ALA A 306 -25.91 15.41 26.32
C ALA A 306 -26.35 13.96 26.06
N GLN A 307 -27.49 13.54 26.61
CA GLN A 307 -28.07 12.21 26.32
C GLN A 307 -28.59 12.07 24.88
N ALA A 308 -29.10 13.15 24.28
CA ALA A 308 -29.55 13.15 22.88
C ALA A 308 -28.35 13.16 21.92
N GLU A 309 -27.31 13.95 22.22
CA GLU A 309 -26.05 13.97 21.47
C GLU A 309 -25.35 12.60 21.51
N ALA A 310 -25.22 12.00 22.69
CA ALA A 310 -24.64 10.66 22.81
C ALA A 310 -25.44 9.60 22.02
N ARG A 311 -26.76 9.73 21.93
CA ARG A 311 -27.59 8.86 21.09
C ARG A 311 -27.32 9.08 19.61
N LEU A 312 -27.23 10.33 19.17
CA LEU A 312 -26.89 10.68 17.79
C LEU A 312 -25.52 10.11 17.40
N ASP A 313 -24.51 10.28 18.25
CA ASP A 313 -23.16 9.78 18.00
C ASP A 313 -23.13 8.25 17.93
N ASN A 314 -23.85 7.56 18.81
CA ASN A 314 -23.98 6.10 18.73
C ASN A 314 -24.62 5.66 17.41
N ARG A 315 -25.71 6.31 16.97
CA ARG A 315 -26.35 6.01 15.68
C ARG A 315 -25.46 6.32 14.49
N LYS A 316 -24.72 7.43 14.54
CA LYS A 316 -23.73 7.79 13.52
C LYS A 316 -22.64 6.73 13.38
N ASN A 317 -22.10 6.24 14.51
CA ASN A 317 -21.07 5.21 14.50
C ASN A 317 -21.60 3.84 14.05
N SER A 318 -22.87 3.50 14.34
CA SER A 318 -23.51 2.32 13.76
C SER A 318 -23.67 2.45 12.25
N LEU A 319 -24.21 3.57 11.77
CA LEU A 319 -24.36 3.84 10.34
C LEU A 319 -23.03 3.77 9.59
N GLN A 320 -21.96 4.32 10.17
CA GLN A 320 -20.63 4.25 9.55
C GLN A 320 -20.14 2.80 9.40
N ARG A 321 -20.34 1.96 10.41
CA ARG A 321 -19.92 0.54 10.35
C ARG A 321 -20.70 -0.23 9.29
N GLU A 322 -22.01 -0.07 9.23
CA GLU A 322 -22.82 -0.72 8.20
C GLU A 322 -22.50 -0.20 6.79
N GLU A 323 -22.16 1.08 6.63
CA GLU A 323 -21.68 1.63 5.36
C GLU A 323 -20.35 1.01 4.93
N GLU A 324 -19.41 0.81 5.85
CA GLU A 324 -18.14 0.13 5.58
C GLU A 324 -18.37 -1.33 5.15
N ASP A 325 -19.27 -2.05 5.83
CA ASP A 325 -19.64 -3.43 5.48
C ASP A 325 -20.39 -3.51 4.13
N TRP A 326 -21.32 -2.60 3.86
CA TRP A 326 -22.02 -2.48 2.57
C TRP A 326 -21.04 -2.22 1.43
N GLN A 327 -20.07 -1.31 1.62
CA GLN A 327 -19.04 -1.02 0.63
C GLN A 327 -18.13 -2.23 0.37
N ARG A 328 -17.81 -3.00 1.43
CA ARG A 328 -17.01 -4.21 1.31
C ARG A 328 -17.72 -5.26 0.45
N ILE A 329 -18.99 -5.54 0.74
CA ILE A 329 -19.80 -6.51 -0.02
C ILE A 329 -20.04 -6.03 -1.45
N LYS A 330 -20.31 -4.73 -1.63
CA LYS A 330 -20.44 -4.15 -2.97
C LYS A 330 -19.18 -4.34 -3.82
N LYS A 331 -17.99 -4.12 -3.24
CA LYS A 331 -16.72 -4.35 -3.93
C LYS A 331 -16.55 -5.83 -4.30
N SER A 332 -16.86 -6.75 -3.38
CA SER A 332 -16.84 -8.19 -3.66
C SER A 332 -17.81 -8.56 -4.79
N LEU A 333 -19.01 -7.97 -4.81
CA LEU A 333 -20.00 -8.19 -5.86
C LEU A 333 -19.54 -7.66 -7.23
N ASP A 334 -18.98 -6.45 -7.26
CA ASP A 334 -18.40 -5.87 -8.47
C ASP A 334 -17.20 -6.70 -8.98
N ALA A 335 -16.41 -7.27 -8.05
CA ALA A 335 -15.29 -8.15 -8.34
C ALA A 335 -15.69 -9.55 -8.85
N CYS A 336 -16.97 -9.94 -8.74
CA CYS A 336 -17.45 -11.20 -9.32
C CYS A 336 -17.38 -11.21 -10.85
N VAL A 337 -17.39 -10.04 -11.50
CA VAL A 337 -17.28 -9.93 -12.97
C VAL A 337 -15.93 -9.35 -13.33
N VAL A 338 -14.99 -10.24 -13.63
CA VAL A 338 -13.63 -9.87 -13.97
C VAL A 338 -13.54 -9.55 -15.46
N ARG A 339 -13.18 -8.30 -15.79
CA ARG A 339 -13.05 -7.82 -17.18
C ARG A 339 -11.59 -7.70 -17.59
N ALA A 340 -11.33 -7.66 -18.90
CA ALA A 340 -10.00 -7.48 -19.45
C ALA A 340 -9.39 -6.11 -19.10
N PRO A 341 -8.28 -6.03 -18.34
CA PRO A 341 -7.63 -4.77 -18.00
C PRO A 341 -6.68 -4.26 -19.10
N ALA A 342 -6.16 -5.16 -19.96
CA ALA A 342 -5.15 -4.85 -20.97
C ALA A 342 -5.22 -5.84 -22.14
N PRO A 343 -4.76 -5.44 -23.34
CA PRO A 343 -4.66 -6.33 -24.49
C PRO A 343 -3.49 -7.32 -24.31
N GLY A 344 -3.64 -8.53 -24.85
CA GLY A 344 -2.65 -9.59 -24.70
C GLY A 344 -3.25 -10.97 -24.83
N ILE A 345 -2.48 -12.01 -24.51
CA ILE A 345 -2.94 -13.40 -24.63
C ILE A 345 -3.47 -13.87 -23.27
N VAL A 346 -4.66 -14.45 -23.22
CA VAL A 346 -5.20 -15.04 -21.99
C VAL A 346 -4.44 -16.33 -21.66
N LEU A 347 -3.80 -16.38 -20.50
CA LEU A 347 -3.24 -17.60 -19.93
C LEU A 347 -3.87 -17.83 -18.56
N TYR A 348 -4.25 -19.08 -18.24
CA TYR A 348 -4.76 -19.37 -16.92
C TYR A 348 -3.66 -19.26 -15.87
N GLY A 349 -4.00 -18.67 -14.73
CA GLY A 349 -3.12 -18.53 -13.58
C GLY A 349 -2.67 -19.89 -13.08
N LYS A 350 -1.42 -20.25 -13.36
CA LYS A 350 -0.77 -21.42 -12.76
C LYS A 350 0.13 -20.92 -11.65
N GLU A 351 -0.25 -21.18 -10.40
CA GLU A 351 0.66 -20.95 -9.28
C GLU A 351 1.78 -21.99 -9.33
N ASN A 352 3.02 -21.53 -9.55
CA ASN A 352 4.23 -22.35 -9.53
C ASN A 352 4.61 -22.80 -8.11
N PHE A 353 3.64 -23.20 -7.28
CA PHE A 353 3.90 -23.75 -5.96
C PHE A 353 4.41 -25.19 -6.11
N GLN A 354 5.72 -25.32 -6.31
CA GLN A 354 6.47 -26.55 -6.07
C GLN A 354 6.43 -26.86 -4.57
N GLN A 355 5.28 -27.30 -4.05
CA GLN A 355 5.20 -27.81 -2.69
C GLN A 355 4.59 -29.22 -2.70
N ARG A 356 5.43 -30.13 -2.19
CA ARG A 356 5.10 -31.52 -1.84
C ARG A 356 3.78 -31.56 -1.08
N GLY A 357 2.79 -32.21 -1.67
CA GLY A 357 1.60 -32.69 -0.95
C GLY A 357 0.31 -32.00 -1.37
N GLY A 358 -0.28 -32.55 -2.44
CA GLY A 358 -1.72 -32.64 -2.69
C GLY A 358 -2.61 -31.46 -2.30
N ASP A 359 -2.85 -30.57 -3.26
CA ASP A 359 -4.22 -30.12 -3.47
C ASP A 359 -4.43 -29.87 -4.98
N ARG A 360 -5.45 -30.52 -5.56
CA ARG A 360 -5.85 -30.32 -6.97
C ARG A 360 -6.73 -29.08 -7.14
N SER A 361 -6.95 -28.32 -6.06
CA SER A 361 -7.84 -27.16 -5.95
C SER A 361 -7.28 -25.89 -6.60
N ASN A 362 -6.05 -25.91 -7.12
CA ASN A 362 -5.43 -24.75 -7.76
C ASN A 362 -5.61 -24.71 -9.30
N ILE A 363 -6.44 -25.60 -9.86
CA ILE A 363 -6.72 -25.61 -11.30
C ILE A 363 -7.92 -24.68 -11.57
N ILE A 364 -7.71 -23.69 -12.42
CA ILE A 364 -8.75 -22.74 -12.84
C ILE A 364 -9.60 -23.42 -13.93
N GLU A 365 -10.81 -23.86 -13.56
CA GLU A 365 -11.78 -24.53 -14.44
C GLU A 365 -13.20 -24.08 -14.07
N LEU A 366 -14.16 -24.31 -14.98
CA LEU A 366 -15.58 -24.06 -14.70
C LEU A 366 -16.04 -24.92 -13.50
N GLY A 367 -16.69 -24.27 -12.53
CA GLY A 367 -17.12 -24.88 -11.27
C GLY A 367 -16.02 -25.03 -10.21
N ALA A 368 -14.77 -24.64 -10.50
CA ALA A 368 -13.71 -24.63 -9.50
C ALA A 368 -13.93 -23.50 -8.48
N THR A 369 -13.56 -23.74 -7.22
CA THR A 369 -13.60 -22.74 -6.16
C THR A 369 -12.32 -21.90 -6.15
N VAL A 370 -12.46 -20.59 -5.99
CA VAL A 370 -11.33 -19.66 -5.94
C VAL A 370 -11.23 -18.99 -4.58
N ARG A 371 -10.02 -18.55 -4.24
CA ARG A 371 -9.73 -17.82 -3.00
C ARG A 371 -9.37 -16.37 -3.29
N ASN A 372 -9.55 -15.53 -2.28
CA ASN A 372 -9.07 -14.15 -2.32
C ASN A 372 -7.55 -14.11 -2.64
N HIS A 373 -7.15 -13.19 -3.51
CA HIS A 373 -5.80 -13.00 -4.06
C HIS A 373 -5.23 -14.16 -4.88
N GLN A 374 -6.03 -15.19 -5.19
CA GLN A 374 -5.59 -16.24 -6.10
C GLN A 374 -5.46 -15.69 -7.52
N LYS A 375 -4.36 -16.01 -8.20
CA LYS A 375 -4.17 -15.63 -9.61
C LYS A 375 -5.13 -16.42 -10.49
N LEU A 376 -6.05 -15.71 -11.16
CA LEU A 376 -7.03 -16.31 -12.06
C LEU A 376 -6.50 -16.38 -13.49
N ILE A 377 -6.04 -15.24 -14.01
CA ILE A 377 -5.58 -15.10 -15.40
C ILE A 377 -4.29 -14.28 -15.42
N SER A 378 -3.40 -14.60 -16.34
CA SER A 378 -2.21 -13.82 -16.66
C SER A 378 -2.29 -13.39 -18.11
N ILE A 379 -2.12 -12.10 -18.36
CA ILE A 379 -2.23 -11.48 -19.68
C ILE A 379 -0.86 -10.90 -20.05
N PRO A 380 0.06 -11.71 -20.62
CA PRO A 380 1.25 -11.18 -21.27
C PRO A 380 0.86 -10.31 -22.48
N SER A 381 1.40 -9.09 -22.52
CA SER A 381 1.34 -8.22 -23.69
C SER A 381 2.10 -8.84 -24.87
N ALA A 382 1.48 -8.85 -26.05
CA ALA A 382 2.13 -9.29 -27.29
C ALA A 382 2.94 -8.18 -27.98
N HIS A 383 2.86 -6.94 -27.49
CA HIS A 383 3.46 -5.77 -28.14
C HIS A 383 4.90 -5.51 -27.69
N ASP A 384 5.23 -5.84 -26.44
CA ASP A 384 6.54 -5.60 -25.84
C ASP A 384 7.22 -6.92 -25.50
N MET A 385 7.92 -7.50 -26.48
CA MET A 385 8.66 -8.75 -26.30
C MET A 385 10.14 -8.46 -26.10
N VAL A 386 10.75 -9.13 -25.12
CA VAL A 386 12.18 -9.05 -24.83
C VAL A 386 12.79 -10.44 -24.83
N VAL A 387 14.00 -10.59 -25.35
CA VAL A 387 14.76 -11.82 -25.21
C VAL A 387 15.64 -11.70 -23.97
N ARG A 388 15.43 -12.61 -23.01
CA ARG A 388 16.33 -12.78 -21.87
C ARG A 388 17.49 -13.67 -22.30
N VAL A 389 18.66 -13.06 -22.46
CA VAL A 389 19.89 -13.72 -22.87
C VAL A 389 20.81 -13.84 -21.65
N LYS A 390 21.46 -14.99 -21.51
CA LYS A 390 22.45 -15.21 -20.45
C LYS A 390 23.84 -14.96 -21.01
N VAL A 391 24.40 -13.78 -20.77
CA VAL A 391 25.71 -13.39 -21.29
C VAL A 391 26.81 -13.79 -20.32
N ASN A 392 27.88 -14.41 -20.82
CA ASN A 392 29.03 -14.83 -20.00
C ASN A 392 29.84 -13.62 -19.48
N GLU A 393 30.41 -13.71 -18.27
CA GLU A 393 31.31 -12.70 -17.69
C GLU A 393 32.45 -12.27 -18.62
N LYS A 394 32.92 -13.13 -19.53
CA LYS A 394 33.97 -12.77 -20.50
C LYS A 394 33.56 -11.67 -21.49
N TRP A 395 32.26 -11.53 -21.75
CA TRP A 395 31.73 -10.63 -22.79
C TRP A 395 30.93 -9.47 -22.20
N ILE A 396 30.53 -9.56 -20.93
CA ILE A 396 29.66 -8.56 -20.29
C ILE A 396 30.25 -7.15 -20.27
N ASP A 397 31.58 -7.02 -20.13
CA ASP A 397 32.28 -5.73 -20.13
C ASP A 397 32.13 -4.97 -21.46
N MET A 398 31.81 -5.68 -22.54
CA MET A 398 31.64 -5.12 -23.87
C MET A 398 30.18 -4.85 -24.24
N VAL A 399 29.22 -5.41 -23.46
CA VAL A 399 27.80 -5.28 -23.73
C VAL A 399 27.24 -4.09 -22.94
N THR A 400 26.73 -3.09 -23.66
CA THR A 400 26.13 -1.89 -23.06
C THR A 400 24.72 -1.66 -23.59
N PRO A 401 23.80 -1.11 -22.77
CA PRO A 401 22.48 -0.71 -23.24
C PRO A 401 22.56 0.21 -24.48
N GLY A 402 21.67 0.01 -25.45
CA GLY A 402 21.59 0.75 -26.72
C GLY A 402 22.35 0.13 -27.89
N GLN A 403 23.05 -1.00 -27.71
CA GLN A 403 23.68 -1.73 -28.81
C GLN A 403 22.63 -2.45 -29.67
N ALA A 404 22.81 -2.44 -30.99
CA ALA A 404 21.96 -3.16 -31.91
C ALA A 404 22.17 -4.68 -31.80
N ALA A 405 21.10 -5.46 -31.87
CA ALA A 405 21.13 -6.91 -31.78
C ALA A 405 20.31 -7.53 -32.92
N LEU A 406 20.81 -8.65 -33.44
CA LEU A 406 20.10 -9.49 -34.40
C LEU A 406 19.58 -10.73 -33.68
N ILE A 407 18.28 -10.98 -33.79
CA ILE A 407 17.58 -12.02 -33.05
C ILE A 407 17.05 -13.04 -34.06
N THR A 408 17.38 -14.31 -33.85
CA THR A 408 16.89 -15.44 -34.65
C THR A 408 16.11 -16.38 -33.76
N LEU A 409 14.83 -16.60 -34.06
CA LEU A 409 13.98 -17.50 -33.27
C LEU A 409 14.14 -18.94 -33.75
N SER A 410 14.23 -19.88 -32.81
CA SER A 410 14.35 -21.32 -33.13
C SER A 410 13.13 -21.86 -33.88
N ALA A 411 11.96 -21.25 -33.65
CA ALA A 411 10.71 -21.61 -34.31
C ALA A 411 10.64 -21.16 -35.79
N TYR A 412 11.41 -20.13 -36.16
CA TYR A 412 11.40 -19.52 -37.49
C TYR A 412 12.84 -19.41 -38.05
N PRO A 413 13.46 -20.56 -38.40
CA PRO A 413 14.81 -20.57 -38.92
C PRO A 413 14.86 -19.88 -40.29
N GLY A 414 15.39 -18.64 -40.33
CA GLY A 414 15.56 -17.85 -41.55
C GLY A 414 15.03 -16.41 -41.46
N GLU A 415 14.23 -16.09 -40.44
CA GLU A 415 13.80 -14.72 -40.17
C GLU A 415 14.76 -14.04 -39.18
N LEU A 416 15.22 -12.85 -39.56
CA LEU A 416 16.07 -12.00 -38.73
C LEU A 416 15.21 -10.88 -38.16
N PHE A 417 15.07 -10.89 -36.84
CA PHE A 417 14.44 -9.80 -36.10
C PHE A 417 15.53 -8.82 -35.63
N THR A 418 15.25 -7.52 -35.70
CA THR A 418 16.13 -6.50 -35.15
C THR A 418 15.70 -6.14 -33.75
N GLY A 419 16.64 -5.67 -32.95
CA GLY A 419 16.40 -5.26 -31.58
C GLY A 419 17.54 -4.44 -31.02
N GLU A 420 17.38 -4.00 -29.79
CA GLU A 420 18.41 -3.29 -29.04
C GLU A 420 18.59 -3.86 -27.63
N VAL A 421 19.79 -3.77 -27.10
CA VAL A 421 20.06 -4.13 -25.70
C VAL A 421 19.37 -3.10 -24.81
N TYR A 422 18.32 -3.52 -24.12
CA TYR A 422 17.51 -2.66 -23.27
C TYR A 422 18.13 -2.53 -21.87
N ASP A 423 18.47 -3.65 -21.24
CA ASP A 423 18.99 -3.68 -19.88
C ASP A 423 20.01 -4.82 -19.69
N VAL A 424 21.01 -4.57 -18.87
CA VAL A 424 22.07 -5.51 -18.53
C VAL A 424 22.13 -5.61 -17.02
N ALA A 425 21.83 -6.78 -16.46
CA ALA A 425 21.82 -6.96 -15.01
C ALA A 425 23.20 -6.62 -14.41
N ALA A 426 23.21 -5.75 -13.38
CA ALA A 426 24.44 -5.35 -12.70
C ALA A 426 25.05 -6.47 -11.81
N MET A 427 24.31 -7.57 -11.60
CA MET A 427 24.75 -8.69 -10.77
C MET A 427 24.61 -10.02 -11.53
N PRO A 428 25.56 -10.95 -11.37
CA PRO A 428 25.47 -12.25 -12.01
C PRO A 428 24.33 -13.07 -11.39
N SER A 429 23.59 -13.80 -12.24
CA SER A 429 22.37 -14.48 -11.83
C SER A 429 22.62 -15.44 -10.67
N ALA A 430 21.84 -15.29 -9.59
CA ALA A 430 22.03 -16.05 -8.35
C ALA A 430 21.43 -17.47 -8.41
N PHE A 431 20.60 -17.74 -9.41
CA PHE A 431 19.81 -18.97 -9.53
C PHE A 431 20.64 -20.15 -10.06
N ASP A 432 21.44 -19.96 -11.12
CA ASP A 432 22.22 -21.05 -11.73
C ASP A 432 23.34 -21.58 -10.82
N ARG A 433 23.88 -20.74 -9.92
CA ARG A 433 24.90 -21.14 -8.94
C ARG A 433 24.43 -22.23 -7.97
N ARG A 434 23.14 -22.30 -7.66
CA ARG A 434 22.58 -23.30 -6.72
C ARG A 434 22.24 -24.62 -7.39
N VAL A 435 22.02 -24.64 -8.70
CA VAL A 435 21.46 -25.81 -9.41
C VAL A 435 22.49 -26.52 -10.30
N SER A 436 23.41 -25.78 -10.94
CA SER A 436 24.23 -26.35 -12.03
C SER A 436 25.70 -26.63 -11.67
N GLY A 437 26.20 -26.19 -10.51
CA GLY A 437 27.58 -26.49 -10.07
C GLY A 437 28.70 -25.95 -10.98
N SER A 438 28.38 -25.17 -12.01
CA SER A 438 29.32 -24.55 -12.93
C SER A 438 29.79 -23.19 -12.41
N ASP A 439 31.10 -22.98 -12.35
CA ASP A 439 31.76 -21.72 -11.92
C ASP A 439 31.65 -20.58 -12.96
N VAL A 440 30.78 -20.73 -13.96
CA VAL A 440 30.59 -19.75 -15.03
C VAL A 440 29.58 -18.72 -14.57
N LYS A 441 30.04 -17.47 -14.37
CA LYS A 441 29.15 -16.34 -14.05
C LYS A 441 28.46 -15.87 -15.33
N VAL A 442 27.14 -15.83 -15.29
CA VAL A 442 26.29 -15.32 -16.37
C VAL A 442 25.47 -14.14 -15.86
N TYR A 443 25.26 -13.16 -16.73
CA TYR A 443 24.50 -11.95 -16.48
C TYR A 443 23.26 -11.96 -17.37
N ASP A 444 22.10 -11.76 -16.76
CA ASP A 444 20.84 -11.69 -17.50
C ASP A 444 20.80 -10.34 -18.24
N THR A 445 20.78 -10.42 -19.57
CA THR A 445 20.68 -9.27 -20.48
C THR A 445 19.35 -9.33 -21.19
N MET A 446 18.59 -8.24 -21.16
CA MET A 446 17.31 -8.11 -21.85
C MET A 446 17.50 -7.35 -23.15
N VAL A 447 17.11 -7.98 -24.25
CA VAL A 447 17.16 -7.38 -25.60
C VAL A 447 15.74 -7.19 -26.10
N SER A 448 15.32 -5.97 -26.41
CA SER A 448 14.00 -5.71 -26.98
C SER A 448 13.92 -6.20 -28.42
N ILE A 449 12.77 -6.70 -28.84
CA ILE A 449 12.48 -7.04 -30.23
C ILE A 449 11.74 -5.85 -30.84
N ASP A 450 12.22 -5.35 -31.98
CA ASP A 450 11.56 -4.25 -32.68
C ASP A 450 10.32 -4.75 -33.41
N GLY A 451 9.21 -4.02 -33.27
CA GLY A 451 7.96 -4.32 -33.96
C GLY A 451 7.05 -5.32 -33.24
N VAL A 452 5.81 -5.40 -33.72
CA VAL A 452 4.78 -6.29 -33.15
C VAL A 452 4.66 -7.51 -34.04
N HIS A 453 5.04 -8.66 -33.49
CA HIS A 453 4.99 -9.93 -34.21
C HIS A 453 4.06 -10.90 -33.46
N PRO A 454 2.80 -11.07 -33.93
CA PRO A 454 1.80 -11.94 -33.28
C PRO A 454 2.23 -13.42 -33.17
N GLU A 455 3.22 -13.80 -33.96
CA GLU A 455 3.75 -15.14 -34.07
C GLU A 455 4.75 -15.49 -32.95
N ILE A 456 5.34 -14.47 -32.30
CA ILE A 456 6.28 -14.65 -31.21
C ILE A 456 5.52 -14.94 -29.92
N ARG A 457 5.87 -16.02 -29.23
CA ARG A 457 5.28 -16.41 -27.93
C ARG A 457 6.32 -16.39 -26.83
N ASP A 458 5.87 -16.08 -25.61
CA ASP A 458 6.70 -16.24 -24.40
C ASP A 458 7.17 -17.71 -24.28
N GLY A 459 8.42 -17.88 -23.88
CA GLY A 459 9.07 -19.19 -23.73
C GLY A 459 9.71 -19.73 -25.00
N MET A 460 9.66 -19.02 -26.13
CA MET A 460 10.40 -19.41 -27.33
C MET A 460 11.91 -19.26 -27.13
N ASN A 461 12.68 -20.22 -27.64
CA ASN A 461 14.14 -20.11 -27.65
C ASN A 461 14.60 -19.19 -28.78
N ALA A 462 15.47 -18.25 -28.46
CA ALA A 462 16.04 -17.29 -29.39
C ALA A 462 17.56 -17.35 -29.34
N GLN A 463 18.20 -17.10 -30.47
CA GLN A 463 19.63 -16.81 -30.55
C GLN A 463 19.79 -15.32 -30.80
N VAL A 464 20.62 -14.66 -30.00
CA VAL A 464 20.83 -13.22 -30.10
C VAL A 464 22.30 -12.95 -30.40
N GLU A 465 22.53 -12.23 -31.48
CA GLU A 465 23.83 -11.70 -31.88
C GLU A 465 23.86 -10.20 -31.58
N ILE A 466 24.52 -9.84 -30.47
CA ILE A 466 24.68 -8.44 -30.04
C ILE A 466 25.86 -7.84 -30.80
N ILE A 467 25.66 -6.75 -31.51
CA ILE A 467 26.70 -6.02 -32.24
C ILE A 467 27.38 -5.06 -31.26
N VAL A 468 28.56 -5.45 -30.82
CA VAL A 468 29.35 -4.73 -29.79
C VAL A 468 30.10 -3.55 -30.39
N ASP A 469 30.73 -3.76 -31.55
CA ASP A 469 31.52 -2.75 -32.23
C ASP A 469 31.55 -3.01 -33.75
N LYS A 470 31.63 -1.95 -34.54
CA LYS A 470 31.74 -2.02 -36.01
C LYS A 470 32.86 -1.09 -36.46
N LEU A 471 34.00 -1.69 -36.81
CA LEU A 471 35.17 -0.97 -37.28
C LEU A 471 35.17 -0.98 -38.82
N GLU A 472 34.95 0.17 -39.44
CA GLU A 472 34.90 0.28 -40.91
C GLU A 472 36.29 0.49 -41.52
N GLY A 473 36.59 -0.27 -42.59
CA GLY A 473 37.82 -0.09 -43.38
C GLY A 473 39.14 -0.38 -42.65
N VAL A 474 39.12 -1.19 -41.59
CA VAL A 474 40.31 -1.56 -40.81
C VAL A 474 41.07 -2.74 -41.41
N ILE A 475 42.37 -2.79 -41.14
CA ILE A 475 43.24 -3.88 -41.60
C ILE A 475 42.97 -5.10 -40.73
N CYS A 476 42.36 -6.13 -41.31
CA CYS A 476 42.04 -7.36 -40.62
C CYS A 476 42.88 -8.52 -41.14
N VAL A 477 43.30 -9.39 -40.23
CA VAL A 477 43.84 -10.70 -40.58
C VAL A 477 43.10 -11.78 -39.78
N PRO A 478 43.04 -13.03 -40.28
CA PRO A 478 42.50 -14.12 -39.50
C PRO A 478 43.25 -14.28 -38.17
N VAL A 479 42.58 -14.65 -37.10
CA VAL A 479 43.21 -14.85 -35.76
C VAL A 479 44.41 -15.81 -35.84
N GLN A 480 44.34 -16.79 -36.75
CA GLN A 480 45.39 -17.77 -37.03
C GLN A 480 46.68 -17.16 -37.59
N ALA A 481 46.62 -15.95 -38.16
CA ALA A 481 47.77 -15.23 -38.73
C ALA A 481 48.59 -14.44 -37.69
N VAL A 482 48.11 -14.35 -36.45
CA VAL A 482 48.81 -13.67 -35.35
C VAL A 482 49.29 -14.69 -34.33
N ALA A 483 50.61 -14.77 -34.19
CA ALA A 483 51.30 -15.63 -33.24
C ALA A 483 51.72 -14.81 -32.00
N SER A 484 51.75 -15.45 -30.83
CA SER A 484 52.38 -14.87 -29.63
C SER A 484 53.78 -15.49 -29.48
N ALA A 485 54.82 -14.70 -29.73
CA ALA A 485 56.21 -15.12 -29.60
C ALA A 485 56.91 -14.23 -28.55
N ALA A 486 57.50 -14.85 -27.52
CA ALA A 486 58.20 -14.16 -26.42
C ALA A 486 57.43 -12.99 -25.78
N GLY A 487 56.10 -13.12 -25.63
CA GLY A 487 55.24 -12.11 -25.00
C GLY A 487 54.86 -10.93 -25.91
N LYS A 488 55.25 -10.94 -27.19
CA LYS A 488 54.84 -9.96 -28.20
C LYS A 488 53.99 -10.63 -29.29
N LYS A 489 53.01 -9.90 -29.82
CA LYS A 489 52.17 -10.35 -30.92
C LYS A 489 52.92 -10.12 -32.24
N VAL A 490 53.09 -11.18 -33.02
CA VAL A 490 53.87 -11.18 -34.25
C VAL A 490 53.09 -11.83 -35.37
N SER A 491 53.17 -11.27 -36.56
CA SER A 491 52.64 -11.87 -37.79
C SER A 491 53.78 -12.11 -38.77
N TYR A 492 53.69 -13.19 -39.54
CA TYR A 492 54.73 -13.56 -40.52
C TYR A 492 54.32 -13.12 -41.91
N VAL A 493 54.99 -12.10 -42.45
CA VAL A 493 54.76 -11.62 -43.82
C VAL A 493 55.55 -12.49 -44.80
N LEU A 494 54.88 -13.03 -45.80
CA LEU A 494 55.45 -13.81 -46.89
C LEU A 494 55.93 -12.86 -48.00
N LYS A 495 57.23 -12.87 -48.25
CA LYS A 495 57.82 -12.14 -49.38
C LYS A 495 57.69 -12.96 -50.67
N ALA A 496 57.86 -12.29 -51.82
CA ALA A 496 57.78 -12.90 -53.16
C ALA A 496 58.81 -14.03 -53.41
N ASP A 497 59.82 -14.16 -52.55
CA ASP A 497 60.86 -15.21 -52.56
C ASP A 497 60.49 -16.45 -51.70
N GLY A 498 59.32 -16.45 -51.06
CA GLY A 498 58.87 -17.52 -50.15
C GLY A 498 59.43 -17.43 -48.73
N SER A 499 60.27 -16.43 -48.42
CA SER A 499 60.77 -16.20 -47.06
C SER A 499 59.71 -15.54 -46.17
N ARG A 500 59.70 -15.92 -44.89
CA ARG A 500 58.79 -15.37 -43.87
C ARG A 500 59.53 -14.34 -43.04
N GLN A 501 59.08 -13.10 -43.07
CA GLN A 501 59.60 -12.05 -42.20
C GLN A 501 58.70 -11.92 -40.98
N GLU A 502 59.26 -12.16 -39.79
CA GLU A 502 58.59 -11.86 -38.54
C GLU A 502 58.42 -10.34 -38.41
N ARG A 503 57.20 -9.91 -38.18
CA ARG A 503 56.88 -8.51 -37.93
C ARG A 503 56.04 -8.41 -36.66
N THR A 504 56.49 -7.57 -35.75
CA THR A 504 55.71 -7.24 -34.56
C THR A 504 54.50 -6.44 -35.00
N VAL A 505 53.31 -6.85 -34.54
CA VAL A 505 52.04 -6.21 -34.87
C VAL A 505 51.37 -5.74 -33.59
N GLU A 506 50.86 -4.51 -33.62
CA GLU A 506 49.96 -4.02 -32.60
C GLU A 506 48.54 -4.39 -33.00
N VAL A 507 47.91 -5.27 -32.24
CA VAL A 507 46.54 -5.69 -32.52
C VAL A 507 45.54 -4.90 -31.71
N GLY A 508 44.40 -4.64 -32.32
CA GLY A 508 43.25 -4.02 -31.70
C GLY A 508 42.20 -5.05 -31.30
N ALA A 509 40.95 -4.72 -31.61
CA ALA A 509 39.82 -5.55 -31.27
C ALA A 509 39.76 -6.81 -32.16
N TYR A 510 39.12 -7.88 -31.70
CA TYR A 510 39.06 -9.15 -32.42
C TYR A 510 37.70 -9.80 -32.27
N ASN A 511 37.29 -10.54 -33.29
CA ASN A 511 36.17 -11.47 -33.24
C ASN A 511 36.68 -12.92 -33.38
N ASN A 512 35.77 -13.89 -33.48
CA ASN A 512 36.16 -15.30 -33.55
C ASN A 512 37.00 -15.67 -34.80
N ASN A 513 36.93 -14.86 -35.86
CA ASN A 513 37.54 -15.18 -37.15
C ASN A 513 38.71 -14.24 -37.51
N PHE A 514 38.60 -12.96 -37.18
CA PHE A 514 39.50 -11.89 -37.59
C PHE A 514 39.93 -11.00 -36.41
N ILE A 515 41.14 -10.47 -36.51
CA ILE A 515 41.73 -9.53 -35.57
C ILE A 515 42.14 -8.26 -36.30
N GLU A 516 41.83 -7.11 -35.70
CA GLU A 516 42.26 -5.79 -36.16
C GLU A 516 43.77 -5.63 -35.92
N ILE A 517 44.48 -5.09 -36.92
CA ILE A 517 45.87 -4.66 -36.77
C ILE A 517 45.89 -3.13 -36.84
N LYS A 518 46.30 -2.51 -35.74
CA LYS A 518 46.47 -1.06 -35.60
C LYS A 518 47.78 -0.59 -36.22
N ASP A 519 48.85 -1.38 -36.02
CA ASP A 519 50.16 -1.08 -36.59
C ASP A 519 50.94 -2.36 -36.93
N GLY A 520 51.79 -2.26 -37.95
CA GLY A 520 52.70 -3.31 -38.38
C GLY A 520 52.30 -4.08 -39.63
N LEU A 521 51.13 -3.90 -40.25
CA LEU A 521 50.79 -4.53 -41.52
C LEU A 521 50.10 -3.57 -42.48
N GLU A 522 50.40 -3.69 -43.77
CA GLU A 522 49.79 -2.89 -44.82
C GLU A 522 48.80 -3.70 -45.67
N ALA A 523 47.78 -3.02 -46.19
CA ALA A 523 46.80 -3.64 -47.08
C ALA A 523 47.47 -4.12 -48.37
N GLY A 524 47.28 -5.40 -48.71
CA GLY A 524 47.86 -6.07 -49.89
C GLY A 524 49.02 -7.02 -49.57
N GLU A 525 49.59 -6.99 -48.37
CA GLU A 525 50.64 -7.92 -47.94
C GLU A 525 50.09 -9.35 -47.76
N LEU A 526 50.93 -10.38 -47.96
CA LEU A 526 50.57 -11.78 -47.72
C LEU A 526 51.09 -12.20 -46.34
N VAL A 527 50.21 -12.64 -45.44
CA VAL A 527 50.57 -13.12 -44.09
C VAL A 527 50.35 -14.62 -43.98
N SER A 528 51.21 -15.35 -43.26
CA SER A 528 51.07 -16.80 -43.11
C SER A 528 50.08 -17.18 -42.01
N LEU A 529 49.19 -18.13 -42.32
CA LEU A 529 48.22 -18.75 -41.39
C LEU A 529 48.84 -19.91 -40.59
N ILE A 530 50.05 -20.33 -40.91
CA ILE A 530 50.71 -21.49 -40.31
C ILE A 530 51.81 -21.01 -39.38
N MET A 531 51.62 -21.19 -38.07
CA MET A 531 52.63 -20.90 -37.05
C MET A 531 53.82 -21.86 -37.21
N THR A 532 54.97 -21.37 -37.70
CA THR A 532 56.19 -22.19 -37.75
C THR A 532 56.86 -22.16 -36.39
N ARG A 533 56.69 -23.23 -35.60
CA ARG A 533 57.56 -23.56 -34.48
C ARG A 533 58.76 -24.34 -35.04
N GLN A 534 59.78 -23.67 -35.58
CA GLN A 534 61.02 -24.35 -36.02
C GLN A 534 62.25 -23.56 -35.58
N ALA A 535 63.12 -24.21 -34.79
CA ALA A 535 64.59 -24.02 -34.76
C ALA A 535 65.30 -24.69 -33.55
N GLU A 536 64.69 -25.66 -32.83
CA GLU A 536 65.35 -26.37 -31.72
C GLU A 536 65.12 -27.88 -31.81
N SER A 537 65.74 -28.59 -32.76
CA SER A 537 65.82 -30.07 -32.68
C SER A 537 66.86 -30.75 -33.57
N GLU A 538 67.56 -30.05 -34.46
CA GLU A 538 68.56 -30.73 -35.32
C GLU A 538 69.86 -31.07 -34.57
N GLY A 539 70.28 -30.25 -33.59
CA GLY A 539 71.50 -30.52 -32.80
C GLY A 539 71.39 -31.68 -31.80
N GLN A 540 70.19 -31.99 -31.30
CA GLN A 540 69.99 -33.04 -30.28
C GLN A 540 69.88 -34.44 -30.90
N ILE A 541 69.44 -34.54 -32.15
CA ILE A 541 69.32 -35.82 -32.89
C ILE A 541 70.71 -36.35 -33.28
N GLU A 542 71.65 -35.46 -33.57
CA GLU A 542 73.01 -35.83 -33.98
C GLU A 542 73.90 -36.25 -32.79
N GLN A 543 73.67 -35.66 -31.61
CA GLN A 543 74.29 -36.09 -30.34
C GLN A 543 73.81 -37.48 -29.90
N GLN A 544 72.50 -37.76 -29.99
CA GLN A 544 71.95 -39.09 -29.67
C GLN A 544 72.41 -40.17 -30.65
N ARG A 545 72.67 -39.82 -31.91
CA ARG A 545 73.19 -40.75 -32.93
C ARG A 545 74.63 -41.19 -32.63
N ASN A 546 75.48 -40.27 -32.17
CA ASN A 546 76.88 -40.59 -31.85
C ASN A 546 77.00 -41.40 -30.57
N GLU A 547 76.18 -41.12 -29.54
CA GLU A 547 76.15 -41.92 -28.30
C GLU A 547 75.66 -43.37 -28.53
N MET A 548 74.79 -43.61 -29.52
CA MET A 548 74.34 -44.97 -29.88
C MET A 548 75.39 -45.77 -30.64
N ILE A 549 76.32 -45.12 -31.35
CA ILE A 549 77.40 -45.79 -32.10
C ILE A 549 78.51 -46.25 -31.15
N ASP A 550 78.84 -45.44 -30.14
CA ASP A 550 79.85 -45.80 -29.13
C ASP A 550 79.38 -46.96 -28.22
N ARG A 551 78.08 -47.03 -27.89
CA ARG A 551 77.52 -48.17 -27.14
C ARG A 551 77.47 -49.49 -27.90
N ALA A 552 77.52 -49.46 -29.24
CA ALA A 552 77.44 -50.67 -30.06
C ALA A 552 78.80 -51.38 -30.22
N LEU A 553 79.92 -50.71 -29.92
CA LEU A 553 81.29 -51.24 -30.09
C LEU A 553 81.86 -51.93 -28.85
N GLU A 554 81.29 -51.74 -27.66
CA GLU A 554 81.80 -52.30 -26.40
C GLU A 554 81.06 -53.55 -25.89
N GLY A 555 80.01 -54.01 -26.58
CA GLY A 555 79.15 -55.12 -26.12
C GLY A 555 79.42 -56.47 -26.80
N GLY A 556 80.46 -57.21 -26.39
CA GLY A 556 80.77 -58.54 -26.93
C GLY A 556 81.21 -59.59 -25.90
N ARG A 557 80.23 -60.39 -25.41
CA ARG A 557 80.28 -61.77 -24.84
C ARG A 557 79.70 -61.91 -23.42
N GLY A 558 78.66 -62.76 -23.33
CA GLY A 558 78.65 -63.84 -22.33
C GLY A 558 77.60 -63.84 -21.22
N ASN A 559 76.52 -64.59 -21.47
CA ASN A 559 75.82 -65.51 -20.55
C ASN A 559 74.83 -65.01 -19.45
N GLN A 560 73.64 -65.64 -19.51
CA GLN A 560 72.50 -65.69 -18.56
C GLN A 560 72.85 -66.47 -17.26
N PRO A 561 71.95 -66.67 -16.26
CA PRO A 561 70.70 -66.00 -15.83
C PRO A 561 70.63 -65.69 -14.30
N ALA A 562 69.77 -64.76 -13.85
CA ALA A 562 69.14 -64.70 -12.51
C ALA A 562 68.17 -63.50 -12.50
N ALA A 563 66.84 -63.65 -12.39
CA ALA A 563 66.09 -63.91 -11.17
C ALA A 563 66.50 -62.96 -10.03
N ASP A 564 65.84 -61.79 -9.93
CA ASP A 564 65.36 -61.18 -8.68
C ASP A 564 64.62 -59.87 -9.00
N ALA A 565 63.32 -59.83 -8.66
CA ALA A 565 62.48 -58.64 -8.67
C ALA A 565 61.83 -58.49 -7.30
N GLU A 566 62.50 -57.77 -6.41
CA GLU A 566 61.90 -57.00 -5.32
C GLU A 566 61.83 -55.53 -5.78
N GLY A 567 60.78 -54.73 -5.56
CA GLY A 567 59.57 -54.99 -4.82
C GLY A 567 58.48 -54.01 -5.25
N ALA A 568 57.37 -54.58 -5.74
CA ALA A 568 56.04 -54.03 -5.55
C ALA A 568 55.32 -55.01 -4.63
N ARG A 569 54.82 -54.54 -3.48
CA ARG A 569 54.00 -55.35 -2.58
C ARG A 569 52.89 -54.53 -1.93
N PRO A 570 51.79 -55.20 -1.55
CA PRO A 570 50.47 -54.90 -2.12
C PRO A 570 49.36 -54.89 -1.06
N MET A 571 48.11 -54.90 -1.53
CA MET A 571 46.93 -55.30 -0.74
C MET A 571 47.12 -56.62 0.02
N ARG A 572 46.48 -56.73 1.19
CA ARG A 572 46.07 -58.04 1.74
C ARG A 572 44.65 -57.99 2.34
N ARG A 573 43.81 -58.87 1.79
CA ARG A 573 42.54 -59.37 2.33
C ARG A 573 42.73 -60.03 3.70
N GLY A 574 41.70 -59.91 4.54
CA GLY A 574 41.41 -60.82 5.65
C GLY A 574 39.90 -60.94 5.83
N ARG A 575 39.35 -62.14 5.58
CA ARG A 575 37.93 -62.52 5.63
C ARG A 575 37.79 -63.57 6.74
N GLY A 576 36.70 -63.54 7.50
CA GLY A 576 36.25 -64.64 8.39
C GLY A 576 35.49 -64.07 9.60
N GLN A 577 34.16 -64.02 9.64
CA GLN A 577 33.10 -65.06 9.74
C GLN A 577 32.67 -65.40 11.17
N ARG A 578 31.36 -65.16 11.42
CA ARG A 578 30.32 -65.98 12.14
C ARG A 578 30.56 -66.28 13.64
N MET A 579 29.58 -66.35 14.55
CA MET A 579 28.09 -66.37 14.56
C MET A 579 27.64 -66.01 16.01
N GLY A 580 26.36 -65.62 16.23
CA GLY A 580 25.76 -65.12 17.51
C GLY A 580 25.58 -66.13 18.67
N PRO A 581 24.55 -66.09 19.56
CA PRO A 581 23.48 -65.11 19.84
C PRO A 581 23.35 -64.72 21.35
N GLU A 582 22.22 -64.09 21.72
CA GLU A 582 21.59 -63.99 23.06
C GLU A 582 21.99 -62.91 24.10
N GLU A 583 20.91 -62.31 24.63
CA GLU A 583 20.63 -61.87 26.01
C GLU A 583 21.55 -60.91 26.78
N GLY A 584 20.89 -59.85 27.30
CA GLY A 584 21.04 -59.47 28.71
C GLY A 584 21.87 -58.21 29.00
N GLY A 585 21.25 -57.24 29.68
CA GLY A 585 21.95 -56.33 30.59
C GLY A 585 21.76 -54.83 30.34
N MET A 586 20.85 -54.21 31.10
CA MET A 586 20.81 -52.76 31.33
C MET A 586 22.03 -52.29 32.16
N PRO A 587 22.29 -50.97 32.33
CA PRO A 587 21.50 -50.20 33.30
C PRO A 587 21.09 -48.80 32.82
N THR A 588 19.82 -48.51 33.04
CA THR A 588 19.25 -47.16 33.19
C THR A 588 19.22 -46.78 34.67
N GLY A 589 19.61 -45.54 34.98
CA GLY A 589 19.24 -44.83 36.22
C GLY A 589 18.62 -43.48 35.81
N GLN A 590 17.31 -43.29 36.00
CA GLN A 590 16.66 -42.65 37.18
C GLN A 590 16.91 -41.13 37.23
N ARG A 591 15.93 -40.24 37.38
CA ARG A 591 14.60 -40.26 38.04
C ARG A 591 13.75 -39.09 37.49
N ALA A 592 12.47 -39.29 37.14
CA ALA A 592 11.23 -39.12 37.95
C ALA A 592 10.60 -37.72 37.78
N GLY A 593 9.27 -37.52 37.72
CA GLY A 593 8.11 -38.41 37.89
C GLY A 593 6.94 -37.94 37.00
N GLN A 594 6.18 -38.89 36.44
CA GLN A 594 4.80 -39.27 36.84
C GLN A 594 3.72 -38.27 36.38
N ARG A 595 2.99 -38.55 35.29
CA ARG A 595 1.87 -39.52 35.09
C ARG A 595 0.50 -38.89 35.43
N THR A 596 -0.28 -38.52 34.40
CA THR A 596 -1.49 -39.22 33.85
C THR A 596 -2.67 -39.21 34.81
N ARG A 597 -3.95 -39.07 34.45
CA ARG A 597 -4.79 -39.28 33.25
C ARG A 597 -6.15 -38.64 33.67
N GLY A 598 -6.95 -38.01 32.81
CA GLY A 598 -7.78 -38.65 31.79
C GLY A 598 -9.26 -38.66 32.21
N GLU A 599 -10.11 -38.18 31.30
CA GLU A 599 -11.57 -38.43 31.12
C GLU A 599 -12.59 -37.60 31.96
N GLY A 600 -13.52 -36.93 31.24
CA GLY A 600 -14.66 -36.13 31.76
C GLY A 600 -15.91 -36.99 32.05
N PRO A 601 -17.15 -36.56 31.75
CA PRO A 601 -17.78 -35.23 31.78
C PRO A 601 -19.03 -35.21 32.71
N GLY A 602 -19.63 -34.03 32.98
CA GLY A 602 -21.06 -33.94 33.37
C GLY A 602 -21.42 -33.04 34.58
N GLY A 603 -22.34 -32.12 34.34
CA GLY A 603 -23.59 -32.02 35.13
C GLY A 603 -23.68 -31.08 36.34
N GLN A 604 -24.49 -30.03 36.13
CA GLN A 604 -25.49 -29.45 37.06
C GLN A 604 -25.10 -28.43 38.16
N ILE A 605 -25.57 -27.21 37.93
CA ILE A 605 -26.47 -26.37 38.76
C ILE A 605 -26.25 -26.41 40.28
N ARG A 606 -25.91 -25.25 40.85
CA ARG A 606 -26.55 -24.71 42.07
C ARG A 606 -26.29 -23.21 42.25
N GLU A 607 -27.40 -22.50 42.43
CA GLU A 607 -27.57 -21.09 42.80
C GLU A 607 -27.26 -20.81 44.30
N PRO A 608 -27.33 -19.54 44.78
CA PRO A 608 -26.33 -18.92 45.67
C PRO A 608 -26.77 -18.80 47.15
N PRO A 609 -25.95 -18.13 47.98
CA PRO A 609 -26.44 -17.01 48.79
C PRO A 609 -25.45 -15.82 48.71
N GLY A 610 -25.78 -14.53 48.88
CA GLY A 610 -26.82 -13.92 49.69
C GLY A 610 -26.19 -13.03 50.78
N ILE A 611 -25.95 -11.75 50.44
CA ILE A 611 -26.04 -10.52 51.27
C ILE A 611 -25.06 -10.28 52.46
N ARG A 612 -24.23 -9.21 52.32
CA ARG A 612 -23.92 -8.10 53.27
C ARG A 612 -22.74 -7.32 52.64
N GLY A 613 -22.79 -6.05 52.27
CA GLY A 613 -23.33 -4.89 52.99
C GLY A 613 -22.20 -4.24 53.79
N GLN A 614 -21.44 -3.31 53.17
CA GLN A 614 -20.81 -2.18 53.88
C GLN A 614 -20.24 -1.13 52.92
N GLU A 615 -20.58 0.12 53.23
CA GLU A 615 -20.12 1.38 52.67
C GLU A 615 -18.60 1.56 52.79
N GLN A 616 -18.00 2.22 51.81
CA GLN A 616 -16.97 3.25 52.04
C GLN A 616 -16.74 4.08 50.77
N LEU A 617 -17.02 5.37 50.87
CA LEU A 617 -16.56 6.42 49.94
C LEU A 617 -15.02 6.51 49.97
N PRO A 618 -14.37 6.96 48.88
CA PRO A 618 -13.11 7.66 49.00
C PRO A 618 -13.29 9.17 48.83
N GLU A 619 -12.64 9.88 49.74
CA GLU A 619 -12.50 11.33 49.83
C GLU A 619 -11.82 11.97 48.62
N GLN A 620 -12.10 13.26 48.54
CA GLN A 620 -11.59 14.29 47.66
C GLN A 620 -10.05 14.45 47.74
N GLY A 621 -9.40 14.57 46.59
CA GLY A 621 -8.05 15.11 46.45
C GLY A 621 -8.07 16.31 45.50
N ALA A 622 -7.95 17.52 46.05
CA ALA A 622 -7.83 18.78 45.32
C ALA A 622 -6.38 19.03 44.80
N PRO A 623 -6.16 19.96 43.84
CA PRO A 623 -5.08 19.89 42.86
C PRO A 623 -3.80 20.64 43.26
N GLN A 624 -2.65 20.14 42.80
CA GLN A 624 -1.38 20.87 42.81
C GLN A 624 -1.27 21.79 41.60
N LYS A 625 -1.10 23.08 41.89
CA LYS A 625 -0.60 24.12 40.97
C LYS A 625 0.86 23.83 40.64
N ASP A 626 1.19 23.81 39.35
CA ASP A 626 2.56 23.96 38.89
C ASP A 626 2.75 25.31 38.19
N LYS A 627 3.86 25.96 38.52
CA LYS A 627 4.33 27.25 37.98
C LYS A 627 5.57 27.00 37.12
N GLY A 628 5.65 27.69 35.98
CA GLY A 628 6.85 27.83 35.14
C GLY A 628 6.63 27.11 33.80
N ILE A 629 6.67 27.76 32.64
CA ILE A 629 7.39 28.96 32.17
C ILE A 629 6.47 29.78 31.29
#